data_AF-A0ABD2HVB4-F1
#
_entry.id   AF-A0ABD2HVB4-F1
#
_cell.length_a   1.000
_cell.length_b   1.000
_cell.length_c   1.000
_cell.angle_alpha   90.00
_cell.angle_beta   90.00
_cell.angle_gamma   90.00
#
_symmetry.space_group_name_H-M   'P 1'
#
loop_
_entity.id
_entity.type
_entity.pdbx_description
1 polymer ?
#
loop_
_entity_poly.entity_id
_entity_poly.type
_entity_poly.pdbx_seq_one_letter_code
_entity_poly.pdbx_strand_id
1 'polypeptide(L)'
;MQFQRQKLQKICATLFLKCQLRRSSNFVELAGFTATTDSKQYAAKKLLLLKNGSSRSYNDVNVAAGRFSALLNKKYGIQKGDTVLCRTSKTVDALALYLAVLRLGAIYVPLNPTYTKRETEHFVNDAKPKVMVSLNASEDASFTQSGFDVKHVLCEKRLAEEALKQEPNCEVEPAEKDEVACILYTSGTTGRPKGAMVTHGGLVANAETCTDIWHFSENDINLHVLPFYHIHGLFISFNCTLMSKSSCIFLPKFDVDETIAYLPKSTAMMGVPTFYARMVEHAGLNRAAVKNMRVFISGSAQLTPQVFEKFETMTGMRILERYGMTETLVSTSNPYEPISARTSGSVGQPVKGVQARINADGVIEVKSPSLFNGYLNLPEKTKQEFTADGFFITGDMGEIDQNGFVWIKGRQKDLIITGGLNVYPPEVEDVVTNIFGEKLKECAIIGVPHPDFGEAVVAVCEPSDAFAEKLSGGAHQLTDDEKNAFRQTLAPYKIPKAVQFMPLPRNHLGKVQKNVLRAMPELKELFALLLGQHSFVSQSATDVFACVSSNSAVRTRPNSMTLLINVAIFFNILHTFSLNFYFRWICNDVWMDIFPFFRRPQLGLKLALISPRFDALVDTHFDGKPELTISNWTIISKDKGPKSKLSVRIGDKFVRFPFPDRPLPNKISFKHLQILYIDHSVIEFLCSNKPIWDRSGTKLELTVSNITEDNHPIWAVFAQKIWPIFAPSIRHFTCVGHLDNLRRRTSPTILTDLNISSIGSGHLFPDGIADDGPNATDSQALSKWLHMPSKNGQPKQLFCEDFIANLDWINGFKETFLRATASVSYKVRFGICWLIKSIEPLELVNERTKEKLILEQKARKSWLMKRCSIIVGETEATIQWEDNQNLDDKFNNVKFNLCGGRSSTGPSCRSQRKKKKKKKRAKALKRRRTARK
;
A
#
# COMPACT_ATOMS: atom_id res chain seq x y z
N MET A 1 16.17 -36.40 -76.57
CA MET A 1 14.91 -35.72 -76.17
C MET A 1 14.11 -36.47 -75.10
N GLN A 2 13.83 -37.78 -75.22
CA GLN A 2 13.07 -38.54 -74.19
C GLN A 2 13.71 -38.50 -72.78
N PHE A 3 15.04 -38.58 -72.69
CA PHE A 3 15.76 -38.48 -71.41
C PHE A 3 15.58 -37.11 -70.72
N GLN A 4 15.57 -36.01 -71.50
CA GLN A 4 15.29 -34.68 -70.95
C GLN A 4 13.81 -34.50 -70.56
N ARG A 5 12.88 -35.13 -71.30
CA ARG A 5 11.45 -35.11 -70.98
C ARG A 5 11.14 -35.86 -69.69
N GLN A 6 11.79 -37.01 -69.44
CA GLN A 6 11.70 -37.73 -68.17
C GLN A 6 12.34 -36.97 -67.00
N LYS A 7 13.45 -36.27 -67.24
CA LYS A 7 14.09 -35.43 -66.21
C LYS A 7 13.22 -34.22 -65.84
N LEU A 8 12.60 -33.56 -66.83
CA LEU A 8 11.63 -32.49 -66.61
C LEU A 8 10.36 -33.00 -65.91
N GLN A 9 9.82 -34.15 -66.28
CA GLN A 9 8.66 -34.73 -65.58
C GLN A 9 8.98 -35.11 -64.14
N LYS A 10 10.17 -35.62 -63.84
CA LYS A 10 10.61 -35.86 -62.45
C LYS A 10 10.80 -34.55 -61.67
N ILE A 11 11.35 -33.50 -62.28
CA ILE A 11 11.50 -32.18 -61.63
C ILE A 11 10.13 -31.54 -61.39
N CYS A 12 9.22 -31.59 -62.37
CA CYS A 12 7.86 -31.09 -62.23
C CYS A 12 7.08 -31.89 -61.20
N ALA A 13 7.18 -33.23 -61.15
CA ALA A 13 6.55 -34.03 -60.10
C ALA A 13 7.14 -33.77 -58.71
N THR A 14 8.44 -33.50 -58.62
CA THR A 14 9.11 -33.16 -57.34
C THR A 14 8.76 -31.74 -56.87
N LEU A 15 8.61 -30.79 -57.79
CA LEU A 15 8.11 -29.43 -57.50
C LEU A 15 6.62 -29.45 -57.16
N PHE A 16 5.83 -30.29 -57.83
CA PHE A 16 4.40 -30.44 -57.56
C PHE A 16 4.14 -31.12 -56.20
N LEU A 17 4.96 -32.10 -55.80
CA LEU A 17 4.93 -32.68 -54.44
C LEU A 17 5.49 -31.73 -53.37
N LYS A 18 6.47 -30.86 -53.68
CA LYS A 18 6.95 -29.82 -52.74
C LYS A 18 5.98 -28.65 -52.58
N CYS A 19 5.17 -28.37 -53.60
CA CYS A 19 4.11 -27.35 -53.57
C CYS A 19 2.79 -27.85 -52.97
N GLN A 20 2.58 -29.16 -52.85
CA GLN A 20 1.50 -29.69 -52.00
C GLN A 20 1.98 -29.82 -50.54
N LEU A 21 1.53 -28.87 -49.70
CA LEU A 21 1.33 -29.00 -48.25
C LEU A 21 2.51 -28.72 -47.30
N ARG A 22 3.19 -27.57 -47.42
CA ARG A 22 3.46 -26.79 -46.19
C ARG A 22 2.29 -25.84 -45.99
N ARG A 23 1.25 -26.29 -45.29
CA ARG A 23 0.21 -25.38 -44.81
C ARG A 23 0.90 -24.44 -43.82
N SER A 24 0.99 -23.18 -44.18
CA SER A 24 1.42 -22.11 -43.28
C SER A 24 0.58 -22.21 -42.01
N SER A 25 1.26 -22.12 -40.86
CA SER A 25 0.63 -22.09 -39.54
C SER A 25 0.32 -20.67 -39.09
N ASN A 26 0.47 -19.66 -39.97
CA ASN A 26 0.19 -18.28 -39.62
C ASN A 26 -1.28 -18.14 -39.20
N PHE A 27 -1.50 -17.77 -37.93
CA PHE A 27 -2.83 -17.58 -37.36
C PHE A 27 -3.74 -16.68 -38.22
N VAL A 28 -3.22 -15.62 -38.84
CA VAL A 28 -4.02 -14.70 -39.69
C VAL A 28 -4.59 -15.42 -40.91
N GLU A 29 -3.81 -16.32 -41.50
CA GLU A 29 -4.21 -17.13 -42.65
C GLU A 29 -5.32 -18.10 -42.28
N LEU A 30 -5.14 -18.85 -41.19
CA LEU A 30 -6.12 -19.83 -40.70
C LEU A 30 -7.39 -19.17 -40.12
N ALA A 31 -7.27 -17.95 -39.59
CA ALA A 31 -8.40 -17.12 -39.23
C ALA A 31 -9.11 -16.51 -40.46
N GLY A 32 -8.68 -16.79 -41.70
CA GLY A 32 -9.37 -16.39 -42.94
C GLY A 32 -9.15 -14.92 -43.35
N PHE A 33 -8.12 -14.26 -42.82
CA PHE A 33 -7.77 -12.87 -43.16
C PHE A 33 -6.71 -12.83 -44.27
N THR A 34 -7.03 -13.46 -45.41
CA THR A 34 -6.16 -13.55 -46.60
C THR A 34 -6.75 -12.79 -47.78
N ALA A 35 -5.97 -12.66 -48.86
CA ALA A 35 -6.44 -12.17 -50.15
C ALA A 35 -7.25 -13.22 -50.97
N THR A 36 -7.32 -14.48 -50.51
CA THR A 36 -7.85 -15.63 -51.28
C THR A 36 -9.31 -15.98 -50.94
N THR A 37 -9.86 -16.96 -51.64
CA THR A 37 -11.29 -17.29 -51.77
C THR A 37 -12.06 -17.48 -50.46
N ASP A 38 -11.44 -18.00 -49.40
CA ASP A 38 -12.11 -18.19 -48.10
C ASP A 38 -12.47 -16.86 -47.42
N SER A 39 -11.67 -15.81 -47.63
CA SER A 39 -12.02 -14.48 -47.12
C SER A 39 -13.26 -13.92 -47.82
N LYS A 40 -13.53 -14.32 -49.07
CA LYS A 40 -14.70 -13.86 -49.83
C LYS A 40 -16.02 -14.40 -49.29
N GLN A 41 -16.05 -15.62 -48.75
CA GLN A 41 -17.27 -16.22 -48.22
C GLN A 41 -17.82 -15.40 -47.03
N TYR A 42 -16.94 -14.95 -46.15
CA TYR A 42 -17.31 -14.22 -44.93
C TYR A 42 -17.04 -12.71 -44.99
N ALA A 43 -16.51 -12.21 -46.11
CA ALA A 43 -16.10 -10.81 -46.29
C ALA A 43 -17.15 -9.79 -45.82
N ALA A 44 -18.40 -9.96 -46.25
CA ALA A 44 -19.49 -9.03 -45.96
C ALA A 44 -20.09 -9.20 -44.55
N LYS A 45 -19.79 -10.31 -43.86
CA LYS A 45 -20.32 -10.60 -42.53
C LYS A 45 -19.79 -9.60 -41.52
N LYS A 46 -20.65 -9.16 -40.60
CA LYS A 46 -20.25 -8.27 -39.50
C LYS A 46 -19.35 -9.03 -38.53
N LEU A 47 -18.16 -8.48 -38.28
CA LEU A 47 -17.26 -8.96 -37.24
C LEU A 47 -17.46 -8.15 -35.96
N LEU A 48 -17.47 -6.81 -36.07
CA LEU A 48 -17.58 -5.92 -34.92
C LEU A 48 -18.89 -5.14 -34.95
N LEU A 49 -19.60 -5.15 -33.84
CA LEU A 49 -20.73 -4.30 -33.52
C LEU A 49 -20.27 -3.33 -32.41
N LEU A 50 -20.23 -2.03 -32.69
CA LEU A 50 -19.64 -1.02 -31.82
C LEU A 50 -20.71 -0.30 -30.99
N LYS A 51 -20.30 0.25 -29.84
CA LYS A 51 -21.19 0.97 -28.91
C LYS A 51 -21.97 2.12 -29.57
N ASN A 52 -21.37 2.79 -30.55
CA ASN A 52 -21.99 3.91 -31.27
C ASN A 52 -22.99 3.45 -32.37
N GLY A 53 -23.34 2.16 -32.42
CA GLY A 53 -24.24 1.58 -33.42
C GLY A 53 -23.59 1.27 -34.76
N SER A 54 -22.36 1.74 -35.01
CA SER A 54 -21.64 1.39 -36.24
C SER A 54 -21.10 -0.05 -36.19
N SER A 55 -20.79 -0.60 -37.36
CA SER A 55 -20.24 -1.96 -37.48
C SER A 55 -19.03 -2.01 -38.40
N ARG A 56 -18.24 -3.08 -38.28
CA ARG A 56 -17.15 -3.44 -39.21
C ARG A 56 -17.32 -4.88 -39.64
N SER A 57 -17.27 -5.11 -40.95
CA SER A 57 -17.24 -6.44 -41.52
C SER A 57 -15.87 -7.10 -41.37
N TYR A 58 -15.80 -8.41 -41.61
CA TYR A 58 -14.52 -9.12 -41.72
C TYR A 58 -13.62 -8.46 -42.77
N ASN A 59 -14.17 -8.06 -43.91
CA ASN A 59 -13.42 -7.38 -44.96
C ASN A 59 -12.92 -5.99 -44.52
N ASP A 60 -13.75 -5.20 -43.82
CA ASP A 60 -13.31 -3.89 -43.31
C ASP A 60 -12.09 -4.01 -42.40
N VAL A 61 -12.10 -5.01 -41.51
CA VAL A 61 -10.97 -5.30 -40.61
C VAL A 61 -9.78 -5.87 -41.38
N ASN A 62 -10.00 -6.72 -42.38
CA ASN A 62 -8.95 -7.27 -43.24
C ASN A 62 -8.19 -6.18 -44.01
N VAL A 63 -8.94 -5.24 -44.61
CA VAL A 63 -8.41 -4.07 -45.32
C VAL A 63 -7.68 -3.15 -44.35
N ALA A 64 -8.24 -2.87 -43.17
CA ALA A 64 -7.57 -2.07 -42.15
C ALA A 64 -6.23 -2.71 -41.73
N ALA A 65 -6.21 -4.01 -41.43
CA ALA A 65 -4.99 -4.74 -41.11
C ALA A 65 -4.00 -4.70 -42.29
N GLY A 66 -4.47 -4.75 -43.54
CA GLY A 66 -3.60 -4.67 -44.71
C GLY A 66 -2.96 -3.30 -44.89
N ARG A 67 -3.68 -2.24 -44.53
CA ARG A 67 -3.15 -0.88 -44.50
C ARG A 67 -2.08 -0.68 -43.43
N PHE A 68 -2.32 -1.21 -42.23
CA PHE A 68 -1.31 -1.23 -41.17
C PHE A 68 -0.07 -2.03 -41.59
N SER A 69 -0.26 -3.21 -42.19
CA SER A 69 0.84 -4.05 -42.69
C SER A 69 1.70 -3.30 -43.71
N ALA A 70 1.06 -2.67 -44.72
CA ALA A 70 1.76 -1.87 -45.72
C ALA A 70 2.52 -0.70 -45.10
N LEU A 71 1.93 0.01 -44.14
CA LEU A 71 2.58 1.13 -43.44
C LEU A 71 3.80 0.67 -42.63
N LEU A 72 3.62 -0.37 -41.80
CA LEU A 72 4.67 -0.91 -40.93
C LEU A 72 5.85 -1.41 -41.73
N ASN A 73 5.60 -2.12 -42.83
CA ASN A 73 6.65 -2.64 -43.69
C ASN A 73 7.34 -1.53 -44.49
N LYS A 74 6.61 -0.70 -45.24
CA LYS A 74 7.21 0.27 -46.17
C LYS A 74 7.89 1.44 -45.45
N LYS A 75 7.27 1.98 -44.40
CA LYS A 75 7.74 3.20 -43.72
C LYS A 75 8.65 2.90 -42.53
N TYR A 76 8.29 1.90 -41.73
CA TYR A 76 9.01 1.56 -40.49
C TYR A 76 9.91 0.32 -40.64
N GLY A 77 9.91 -0.30 -41.82
CA GLY A 77 10.79 -1.40 -42.16
C GLY A 77 10.52 -2.69 -41.39
N ILE A 78 9.32 -2.88 -40.82
CA ILE A 78 8.98 -4.11 -40.08
C ILE A 78 8.97 -5.31 -41.03
N GLN A 79 9.68 -6.36 -40.63
CA GLN A 79 9.86 -7.62 -41.34
C GLN A 79 9.59 -8.80 -40.41
N LYS A 80 9.53 -10.01 -40.99
CA LYS A 80 9.37 -11.26 -40.25
C LYS A 80 10.41 -11.38 -39.12
N GLY A 81 9.95 -11.71 -37.92
CA GLY A 81 10.77 -11.83 -36.71
C GLY A 81 11.04 -10.51 -35.97
N ASP A 82 10.71 -9.34 -36.53
CA ASP A 82 10.81 -8.08 -35.79
C ASP A 82 9.76 -7.98 -34.68
N THR A 83 10.12 -7.37 -33.56
CA THR A 83 9.21 -7.19 -32.43
C THR A 83 8.51 -5.83 -32.48
N VAL A 84 7.18 -5.83 -32.35
CA VAL A 84 6.34 -4.63 -32.26
C VAL A 84 5.63 -4.58 -30.90
N LEU A 85 6.08 -3.66 -30.05
CA LEU A 85 5.56 -3.49 -28.69
C LEU A 85 4.40 -2.51 -28.65
N CYS A 86 3.26 -2.94 -28.13
CA CYS A 86 1.99 -2.24 -28.26
C CYS A 86 1.40 -1.92 -26.88
N ARG A 87 1.52 -0.66 -26.46
CA ARG A 87 0.85 -0.10 -25.27
C ARG A 87 -0.35 0.72 -25.75
N THR A 88 -1.38 0.04 -26.24
CA THR A 88 -2.50 0.64 -26.98
C THR A 88 -3.85 0.49 -26.27
N SER A 89 -4.78 1.35 -26.61
CA SER A 89 -6.19 1.26 -26.23
C SER A 89 -6.87 0.06 -26.91
N LYS A 90 -7.96 -0.45 -26.32
CA LYS A 90 -8.80 -1.48 -26.99
C LYS A 90 -9.69 -0.82 -28.04
N THR A 91 -9.24 -0.84 -29.30
CA THR A 91 -9.93 -0.24 -30.46
C THR A 91 -9.94 -1.18 -31.66
N VAL A 92 -10.72 -0.83 -32.69
CA VAL A 92 -10.68 -1.51 -34.00
C VAL A 92 -9.28 -1.41 -34.62
N ASP A 93 -8.63 -0.26 -34.46
CA ASP A 93 -7.27 -0.04 -34.97
C ASP A 93 -6.24 -0.91 -34.24
N ALA A 94 -6.39 -1.14 -32.93
CA ALA A 94 -5.54 -2.06 -32.19
C ALA A 94 -5.71 -3.52 -32.64
N LEU A 95 -6.94 -3.91 -33.01
CA LEU A 95 -7.19 -5.22 -33.63
C LEU A 95 -6.50 -5.32 -35.00
N ALA A 96 -6.68 -4.29 -35.84
CA ALA A 96 -6.06 -4.23 -37.16
C ALA A 96 -4.53 -4.26 -37.05
N LEU A 97 -3.95 -3.57 -36.07
CA LEU A 97 -2.52 -3.59 -35.77
C LEU A 97 -2.03 -4.98 -35.35
N TYR A 98 -2.75 -5.68 -34.45
CA TYR A 98 -2.43 -7.05 -34.07
C TYR A 98 -2.38 -7.99 -35.30
N LEU A 99 -3.44 -7.96 -36.13
CA LEU A 99 -3.51 -8.76 -37.34
C LEU A 99 -2.43 -8.37 -38.35
N ALA A 100 -2.10 -7.10 -38.48
CA ALA A 100 -1.05 -6.60 -39.36
C ALA A 100 0.35 -7.07 -38.96
N VAL A 101 0.66 -7.08 -37.65
CA VAL A 101 1.94 -7.54 -37.13
C VAL A 101 2.11 -9.03 -37.41
N LEU A 102 1.10 -9.84 -37.09
CA LEU A 102 1.14 -11.28 -37.40
C LEU A 102 1.16 -11.56 -38.90
N ARG A 103 0.48 -10.74 -39.71
CA ARG A 103 0.49 -10.83 -41.18
C ARG A 103 1.90 -10.67 -41.75
N LEU A 104 2.72 -9.82 -41.14
CA LEU A 104 4.12 -9.62 -41.53
C LEU A 104 5.07 -10.70 -40.97
N GLY A 105 4.55 -11.70 -40.24
CA GLY A 105 5.38 -12.66 -39.50
C GLY A 105 6.19 -12.00 -38.38
N ALA A 106 5.81 -10.80 -37.97
CA ALA A 106 6.43 -10.05 -36.88
C ALA A 106 5.80 -10.45 -35.54
N ILE A 107 6.49 -10.15 -34.45
CA ILE A 107 6.12 -10.57 -33.09
C ILE A 107 5.34 -9.46 -32.40
N TYR A 108 4.08 -9.74 -32.05
CA TYR A 108 3.20 -8.80 -31.34
C TYR A 108 3.41 -8.88 -29.82
N VAL A 109 3.69 -7.74 -29.18
CA VAL A 109 3.92 -7.66 -27.72
C VAL A 109 2.91 -6.71 -27.08
N PRO A 110 1.75 -7.22 -26.61
CA PRO A 110 0.76 -6.40 -25.93
C PRO A 110 1.21 -6.01 -24.53
N LEU A 111 1.08 -4.72 -24.19
CA LEU A 111 1.27 -4.20 -22.85
C LEU A 111 -0.01 -3.57 -22.29
N ASN A 112 -0.15 -3.62 -20.97
CA ASN A 112 -1.20 -2.88 -20.30
C ASN A 112 -0.98 -1.37 -20.49
N PRO A 113 -1.98 -0.63 -21.03
CA PRO A 113 -1.89 0.82 -21.24
C PRO A 113 -1.69 1.62 -19.94
N THR A 114 -1.95 1.05 -18.77
CA THR A 114 -1.75 1.71 -17.47
C THR A 114 -0.35 1.52 -16.89
N TYR A 115 0.53 0.74 -17.52
CA TYR A 115 1.89 0.58 -17.03
C TYR A 115 2.64 1.91 -17.04
N THR A 116 3.36 2.20 -15.96
CA THR A 116 4.21 3.38 -15.83
C THR A 116 5.40 3.28 -16.78
N LYS A 117 6.06 4.42 -17.04
CA LYS A 117 7.33 4.43 -17.78
C LYS A 117 8.36 3.45 -17.21
N ARG A 118 8.53 3.40 -15.89
CA ARG A 118 9.50 2.51 -15.22
C ARG A 118 9.19 1.02 -15.43
N GLU A 119 7.92 0.64 -15.40
CA GLU A 119 7.53 -0.75 -15.73
C GLU A 119 7.77 -1.03 -17.22
N THR A 120 7.50 -0.03 -18.07
CA THR A 120 7.68 -0.12 -19.52
C THR A 120 9.16 -0.27 -19.93
N GLU A 121 10.07 0.39 -19.23
CA GLU A 121 11.53 0.24 -19.42
C GLU A 121 11.97 -1.22 -19.33
N HIS A 122 11.42 -2.01 -18.40
CA HIS A 122 11.74 -3.44 -18.30
C HIS A 122 11.34 -4.20 -19.58
N PHE A 123 10.12 -3.98 -20.07
CA PHE A 123 9.62 -4.67 -21.27
C PHE A 123 10.37 -4.25 -22.53
N VAL A 124 10.70 -2.97 -22.67
CA VAL A 124 11.47 -2.45 -23.81
C VAL A 124 12.87 -3.05 -23.84
N ASN A 125 13.54 -3.13 -22.68
CA ASN A 125 14.89 -3.70 -22.58
C ASN A 125 14.92 -5.21 -22.85
N ASP A 126 13.89 -5.94 -22.44
CA ASP A 126 13.81 -7.40 -22.62
C ASP A 126 13.35 -7.77 -24.04
N ALA A 127 12.29 -7.14 -24.56
CA ALA A 127 11.74 -7.43 -25.89
C ALA A 127 12.52 -6.79 -27.05
N LYS A 128 13.32 -5.75 -26.78
CA LYS A 128 14.07 -4.97 -27.79
C LYS A 128 13.25 -4.64 -29.04
N PRO A 129 12.08 -3.99 -28.88
CA PRO A 129 11.17 -3.80 -29.99
C PRO A 129 11.75 -2.82 -31.02
N LYS A 130 11.60 -3.16 -32.31
CA LYS A 130 11.98 -2.25 -33.39
C LYS A 130 11.05 -1.03 -33.45
N VAL A 131 9.77 -1.26 -33.18
CA VAL A 131 8.73 -0.23 -33.11
C VAL A 131 7.94 -0.39 -31.82
N MET A 132 7.69 0.72 -31.15
CA MET A 132 6.73 0.83 -30.06
C MET A 132 5.52 1.65 -30.53
N VAL A 133 4.32 1.11 -30.37
CA VAL A 133 3.05 1.84 -30.59
C VAL A 133 2.44 2.16 -29.23
N SER A 134 2.15 3.43 -28.99
CA SER A 134 1.78 3.95 -27.68
C SER A 134 0.53 4.84 -27.71
N LEU A 135 -0.32 4.63 -26.72
CA LEU A 135 -1.38 5.53 -26.26
C LEU A 135 -0.84 6.91 -25.83
N ASN A 136 0.34 6.95 -25.21
CA ASN A 136 0.96 8.17 -24.68
C ASN A 136 2.39 8.34 -25.22
N ALA A 137 2.48 8.57 -26.54
CA ALA A 137 3.75 8.63 -27.24
C ALA A 137 4.70 9.75 -26.77
N SER A 138 4.18 10.83 -26.17
CA SER A 138 5.02 11.90 -25.62
C SER A 138 5.77 11.45 -24.35
N GLU A 139 5.10 10.70 -23.47
CA GLU A 139 5.73 10.09 -22.29
C GLU A 139 6.75 9.02 -22.69
N ASP A 140 6.41 8.22 -23.70
CA ASP A 140 7.25 7.12 -24.18
C ASP A 140 8.34 7.56 -25.15
N ALA A 141 8.34 8.81 -25.63
CA ALA A 141 9.32 9.32 -26.61
C ALA A 141 10.77 9.13 -26.15
N SER A 142 11.01 9.11 -24.83
CA SER A 142 12.35 8.85 -24.29
C SER A 142 12.92 7.48 -24.63
N PHE A 143 12.10 6.50 -25.06
CA PHE A 143 12.59 5.18 -25.48
C PHE A 143 13.32 5.19 -26.81
N THR A 144 13.32 6.29 -27.57
CA THR A 144 14.18 6.45 -28.76
C THR A 144 15.54 7.09 -28.44
N GLN A 145 15.80 7.45 -27.18
CA GLN A 145 17.07 8.03 -26.74
C GLN A 145 18.14 6.95 -26.55
N SER A 146 19.39 7.38 -26.43
CA SER A 146 20.55 6.50 -26.17
C SER A 146 20.31 5.59 -24.96
N GLY A 147 20.44 4.27 -25.14
CA GLY A 147 20.25 3.27 -24.08
C GLY A 147 19.12 2.26 -24.32
N PHE A 148 18.28 2.49 -25.34
CA PHE A 148 17.21 1.58 -25.75
C PHE A 148 17.33 1.22 -27.23
N ASP A 149 16.91 0.01 -27.61
CA ASP A 149 16.98 -0.50 -28.99
C ASP A 149 15.76 -0.10 -29.86
N VAL A 150 14.93 0.85 -29.40
CA VAL A 150 13.68 1.24 -30.09
C VAL A 150 13.94 2.27 -31.17
N LYS A 151 13.66 1.92 -32.43
CA LYS A 151 13.86 2.85 -33.57
C LYS A 151 12.76 3.90 -33.65
N HIS A 152 11.52 3.52 -33.36
CA HIS A 152 10.37 4.42 -33.47
C HIS A 152 9.39 4.22 -32.32
N VAL A 153 8.97 5.33 -31.71
CA VAL A 153 7.81 5.41 -30.81
C VAL A 153 6.69 6.13 -31.55
N LEU A 154 5.57 5.45 -31.77
CA LEU A 154 4.46 5.89 -32.62
C LEU A 154 3.21 6.11 -31.78
N CYS A 155 2.53 7.24 -31.96
CA CYS A 155 1.22 7.48 -31.37
C CYS A 155 0.16 6.62 -32.06
N GLU A 156 -0.64 5.87 -31.30
CA GLU A 156 -1.63 4.92 -31.84
C GLU A 156 -2.63 5.59 -32.80
N LYS A 157 -3.11 6.80 -32.47
CA LYS A 157 -4.08 7.54 -33.30
C LYS A 157 -3.47 8.02 -34.60
N ARG A 158 -2.27 8.62 -34.53
CA ARG A 158 -1.56 9.09 -35.72
C ARG A 158 -1.17 7.92 -36.63
N LEU A 159 -0.80 6.78 -36.05
CA LEU A 159 -0.50 5.57 -36.81
C LEU A 159 -1.74 5.09 -37.59
N ALA A 160 -2.91 5.09 -36.95
CA ALA A 160 -4.18 4.75 -37.62
C ALA A 160 -4.52 5.73 -38.76
N GLU A 161 -4.36 7.04 -38.53
CA GLU A 161 -4.58 8.07 -39.56
C GLU A 161 -3.62 7.92 -40.76
N GLU A 162 -2.36 7.56 -40.51
CA GLU A 162 -1.38 7.30 -41.56
C GLU A 162 -1.65 5.98 -42.30
N ALA A 163 -2.15 4.96 -41.60
CA ALA A 163 -2.52 3.68 -42.20
C ALA A 163 -3.68 3.85 -43.20
N LEU A 164 -4.68 4.69 -42.87
CA LEU A 164 -5.80 4.99 -43.78
C LEU A 164 -5.37 5.51 -45.16
N LYS A 165 -4.17 6.09 -45.26
CA LYS A 165 -3.60 6.64 -46.51
C LYS A 165 -2.83 5.61 -47.33
N GLN A 166 -2.68 4.38 -46.84
CA GLN A 166 -2.00 3.31 -47.55
C GLN A 166 -2.97 2.50 -48.41
N GLU A 167 -2.45 1.96 -49.51
CA GLU A 167 -3.09 0.84 -50.19
C GLU A 167 -2.92 -0.43 -49.34
N PRO A 168 -3.99 -1.23 -49.13
CA PRO A 168 -3.94 -2.41 -48.28
C PRO A 168 -3.05 -3.49 -48.88
N ASN A 169 -2.13 -4.05 -48.07
CA ASN A 169 -1.45 -5.31 -48.39
C ASN A 169 -2.06 -6.46 -47.56
N CYS A 170 -2.82 -7.34 -48.22
CA CYS A 170 -3.46 -8.50 -47.58
C CYS A 170 -2.71 -9.82 -47.81
N GLU A 171 -1.49 -9.77 -48.34
CA GLU A 171 -0.58 -10.93 -48.38
C GLU A 171 -0.15 -11.29 -46.97
N VAL A 172 -0.07 -12.59 -46.69
CA VAL A 172 0.31 -13.13 -45.38
C VAL A 172 1.67 -13.81 -45.52
N GLU A 173 2.62 -13.39 -44.69
CA GLU A 173 3.92 -14.03 -44.59
C GLU A 173 3.76 -15.44 -44.00
N PRO A 174 4.22 -16.49 -44.69
CA PRO A 174 4.15 -17.85 -44.19
C PRO A 174 4.92 -18.00 -42.87
N ALA A 175 4.32 -18.71 -41.91
CA ALA A 175 4.95 -19.02 -40.63
C ALA A 175 4.89 -20.52 -40.35
N GLU A 176 5.98 -21.08 -39.83
CA GLU A 176 5.98 -22.44 -39.28
C GLU A 176 5.33 -22.46 -37.89
N LYS A 177 4.87 -23.64 -37.45
CA LYS A 177 4.13 -23.80 -36.18
C LYS A 177 4.88 -23.31 -34.94
N ASP A 178 6.21 -23.43 -34.92
CA ASP A 178 7.07 -23.14 -33.77
C ASP A 178 7.59 -21.70 -33.79
N GLU A 179 7.28 -20.93 -34.84
CA GLU A 179 7.64 -19.52 -34.90
C GLU A 179 6.81 -18.70 -33.91
N VAL A 180 7.48 -17.78 -33.21
CA VAL A 180 6.85 -16.92 -32.19
C VAL A 180 5.94 -15.92 -32.87
N ALA A 181 4.67 -15.90 -32.47
CA ALA A 181 3.67 -14.93 -32.91
C ALA A 181 3.58 -13.75 -31.93
N CYS A 182 3.64 -14.06 -30.63
CA CYS A 182 3.41 -13.07 -29.58
C CYS A 182 4.34 -13.30 -28.38
N ILE A 183 4.68 -12.22 -27.69
CA ILE A 183 5.34 -12.29 -26.38
C ILE A 183 4.42 -11.64 -25.35
N LEU A 184 4.04 -12.39 -24.30
CA LEU A 184 3.22 -11.86 -23.22
C LEU A 184 4.01 -11.82 -21.92
N TYR A 185 4.07 -10.65 -21.30
CA TYR A 185 4.72 -10.51 -20.01
C TYR A 185 3.82 -10.96 -18.86
N THR A 186 4.31 -11.92 -18.07
CA THR A 186 3.62 -12.41 -16.86
C THR A 186 4.26 -11.81 -15.62
N SER A 187 3.46 -11.37 -14.65
CA SER A 187 3.97 -10.99 -13.33
C SER A 187 4.37 -12.26 -12.58
N GLY A 188 5.60 -12.73 -12.86
CA GLY A 188 6.24 -13.83 -12.18
C GLY A 188 6.18 -13.65 -10.67
N THR A 189 6.15 -14.76 -9.96
CA THR A 189 5.78 -14.81 -8.55
C THR A 189 6.89 -14.41 -7.58
N THR A 190 8.11 -14.20 -8.07
CA THR A 190 9.32 -13.98 -7.30
C THR A 190 10.26 -12.92 -7.89
N GLY A 191 9.84 -12.16 -8.92
CA GLY A 191 10.74 -11.22 -9.61
C GLY A 191 10.11 -10.33 -10.68
N ARG A 192 10.96 -9.76 -11.55
CA ARG A 192 10.54 -8.94 -12.70
C ARG A 192 9.69 -9.79 -13.68
N PRO A 193 8.75 -9.17 -14.42
CA PRO A 193 7.92 -9.91 -15.36
C PRO A 193 8.72 -10.68 -16.42
N LYS A 194 8.26 -11.86 -16.82
CA LYS A 194 8.93 -12.70 -17.83
C LYS A 194 8.12 -12.72 -19.13
N GLY A 195 8.77 -12.59 -20.28
CA GLY A 195 8.10 -12.68 -21.58
C GLY A 195 7.86 -14.14 -21.99
N ALA A 196 6.63 -14.61 -21.96
CA ALA A 196 6.25 -15.93 -22.47
C ALA A 196 6.07 -15.87 -24.00
N MET A 197 6.85 -16.66 -24.74
CA MET A 197 6.84 -16.69 -26.20
C MET A 197 5.77 -17.64 -26.74
N VAL A 198 4.64 -17.11 -27.18
CA VAL A 198 3.53 -17.88 -27.75
C VAL A 198 3.70 -17.99 -29.27
N THR A 199 3.62 -19.21 -29.79
CA THR A 199 3.85 -19.49 -31.21
C THR A 199 2.59 -19.37 -32.05
N HIS A 200 2.76 -19.25 -33.37
CA HIS A 200 1.66 -19.31 -34.32
C HIS A 200 0.85 -20.61 -34.20
N GLY A 201 1.53 -21.76 -34.10
CA GLY A 201 0.89 -23.06 -33.90
C GLY A 201 0.12 -23.15 -32.59
N GLY A 202 0.66 -22.57 -31.50
CA GLY A 202 -0.03 -22.56 -30.21
C GLY A 202 -1.29 -21.68 -30.20
N LEU A 203 -1.28 -20.52 -30.88
CA LEU A 203 -2.47 -19.70 -31.05
C LEU A 203 -3.58 -20.42 -31.82
N VAL A 204 -3.21 -21.11 -32.91
CA VAL A 204 -4.14 -21.87 -33.75
C VAL A 204 -4.73 -23.04 -32.96
N ALA A 205 -3.88 -23.88 -32.38
CA ALA A 205 -4.32 -25.06 -31.62
C ALA A 205 -5.26 -24.67 -30.47
N ASN A 206 -4.95 -23.59 -29.75
CA ASN A 206 -5.82 -23.10 -28.69
C ASN A 206 -7.15 -22.57 -29.22
N ALA A 207 -7.13 -21.76 -30.28
CA ALA A 207 -8.35 -21.17 -30.82
C ALA A 207 -9.29 -22.24 -31.41
N GLU A 208 -8.76 -23.23 -32.13
CA GLU A 208 -9.53 -24.38 -32.61
C GLU A 208 -10.13 -25.18 -31.45
N THR A 209 -9.31 -25.49 -30.43
CA THR A 209 -9.77 -26.24 -29.25
C THR A 209 -10.87 -25.49 -28.51
N CYS A 210 -10.68 -24.19 -28.24
CA CYS A 210 -11.67 -23.36 -27.54
C CYS A 210 -12.95 -23.19 -28.34
N THR A 211 -12.85 -23.05 -29.68
CA THR A 211 -14.01 -22.98 -30.57
C THR A 211 -14.81 -24.28 -30.53
N ASP A 212 -14.13 -25.43 -30.59
CA ASP A 212 -14.74 -26.77 -30.53
C ASP A 212 -15.42 -27.02 -29.17
N ILE A 213 -14.66 -26.98 -28.07
CA ILE A 213 -15.17 -27.38 -26.74
C ILE A 213 -16.27 -26.46 -26.20
N TRP A 214 -16.31 -25.19 -26.62
CA TRP A 214 -17.36 -24.25 -26.23
C TRP A 214 -18.41 -24.05 -27.32
N HIS A 215 -18.33 -24.82 -28.40
CA HIS A 215 -19.27 -24.83 -29.53
C HIS A 215 -19.49 -23.43 -30.13
N PHE A 216 -18.43 -22.62 -30.22
CA PHE A 216 -18.50 -21.36 -30.93
C PHE A 216 -18.75 -21.63 -32.41
N SER A 217 -19.77 -20.98 -32.96
CA SER A 217 -20.17 -21.12 -34.35
C SER A 217 -20.22 -19.75 -35.03
N GLU A 218 -20.46 -19.75 -36.32
CA GLU A 218 -20.62 -18.53 -37.08
C GLU A 218 -21.88 -17.73 -36.65
N ASN A 219 -22.84 -18.37 -36.00
CA ASN A 219 -24.09 -17.73 -35.55
C ASN A 219 -23.95 -17.05 -34.19
N ASP A 220 -22.81 -17.19 -33.51
CA ASP A 220 -22.61 -16.58 -32.21
C ASP A 220 -22.40 -15.04 -32.29
N ILE A 221 -22.81 -14.36 -31.22
CA ILE A 221 -22.49 -12.97 -30.94
C ILE A 221 -21.77 -12.92 -29.60
N ASN A 222 -20.45 -12.78 -29.64
CA ASN A 222 -19.61 -12.71 -28.45
C ASN A 222 -19.64 -11.30 -27.84
N LEU A 223 -20.10 -11.17 -26.59
CA LEU A 223 -20.01 -9.92 -25.83
C LEU A 223 -18.60 -9.76 -25.26
N HIS A 224 -17.78 -8.97 -25.95
CA HIS A 224 -16.36 -8.88 -25.64
C HIS A 224 -16.02 -7.61 -24.85
N VAL A 225 -15.96 -7.76 -23.52
CA VAL A 225 -15.62 -6.70 -22.54
C VAL A 225 -14.22 -6.85 -21.94
N LEU A 226 -13.54 -7.97 -22.20
CA LEU A 226 -12.19 -8.26 -21.71
C LEU A 226 -11.13 -7.34 -22.35
N PRO A 227 -10.02 -7.04 -21.64
CA PRO A 227 -8.92 -6.23 -22.15
C PRO A 227 -8.12 -6.94 -23.25
N PHE A 228 -7.64 -6.18 -24.23
CA PHE A 228 -6.87 -6.69 -25.37
C PHE A 228 -5.39 -6.97 -25.08
N TYR A 229 -4.84 -6.39 -24.02
CA TYR A 229 -3.45 -6.65 -23.65
C TYR A 229 -3.27 -7.98 -22.89
N HIS A 230 -4.36 -8.67 -22.54
CA HIS A 230 -4.34 -9.88 -21.75
C HIS A 230 -4.75 -11.10 -22.58
N ILE A 231 -4.11 -12.24 -22.33
CA ILE A 231 -4.33 -13.50 -23.05
C ILE A 231 -5.79 -13.93 -23.11
N HIS A 232 -6.54 -13.73 -22.02
CA HIS A 232 -7.96 -14.08 -21.94
C HIS A 232 -8.81 -13.28 -22.93
N GLY A 233 -8.58 -11.98 -23.06
CA GLY A 233 -9.35 -11.15 -23.99
C GLY A 233 -8.95 -11.43 -25.42
N LEU A 234 -7.66 -11.28 -25.76
CA LEU A 234 -7.23 -11.35 -27.14
C LEU A 234 -7.12 -12.79 -27.68
N PHE A 235 -6.34 -13.65 -27.01
CA PHE A 235 -5.95 -14.96 -27.58
C PHE A 235 -6.90 -16.11 -27.27
N ILE A 236 -7.80 -15.92 -26.30
CA ILE A 236 -8.81 -16.92 -25.94
C ILE A 236 -10.17 -16.45 -26.44
N SER A 237 -10.70 -15.34 -25.92
CA SER A 237 -12.05 -14.91 -26.26
C SER A 237 -12.18 -14.39 -27.69
N PHE A 238 -11.34 -13.43 -28.08
CA PHE A 238 -11.46 -12.80 -29.38
C PHE A 238 -11.00 -13.73 -30.52
N ASN A 239 -9.96 -14.54 -30.32
CA ASN A 239 -9.55 -15.54 -31.30
C ASN A 239 -10.63 -16.61 -31.55
N CYS A 240 -11.46 -16.99 -30.57
CA CYS A 240 -12.64 -17.84 -30.83
C CYS A 240 -13.59 -17.16 -31.82
N THR A 241 -13.83 -15.86 -31.68
CA THR A 241 -14.66 -15.09 -32.63
C THR A 241 -14.08 -15.17 -34.04
N LEU A 242 -12.77 -14.96 -34.20
CA LEU A 242 -12.10 -14.98 -35.50
C LEU A 242 -12.11 -16.37 -36.13
N MET A 243 -11.85 -17.42 -35.35
CA MET A 243 -11.84 -18.79 -35.84
C MET A 243 -13.22 -19.28 -36.22
N SER A 244 -14.25 -18.99 -35.41
CA SER A 244 -15.62 -19.44 -35.69
C SER A 244 -16.38 -18.57 -36.70
N LYS A 245 -15.76 -17.50 -37.22
CA LYS A 245 -16.40 -16.54 -38.13
C LYS A 245 -17.66 -15.88 -37.53
N SER A 246 -17.68 -15.70 -36.21
CA SER A 246 -18.82 -15.14 -35.49
C SER A 246 -18.80 -13.61 -35.45
N SER A 247 -19.86 -13.01 -34.88
CA SER A 247 -19.91 -11.58 -34.60
C SER A 247 -19.46 -11.28 -33.18
N CYS A 248 -19.05 -10.04 -32.93
CA CYS A 248 -18.64 -9.56 -31.63
C CYS A 248 -19.25 -8.21 -31.32
N ILE A 249 -19.96 -8.10 -30.18
CA ILE A 249 -20.24 -6.80 -29.58
C ILE A 249 -18.96 -6.35 -28.87
N PHE A 250 -18.33 -5.33 -29.42
CA PHE A 250 -16.96 -4.94 -29.09
C PHE A 250 -16.95 -3.69 -28.22
N LEU A 251 -16.94 -3.90 -26.89
CA LEU A 251 -16.94 -2.80 -25.92
C LEU A 251 -15.52 -2.44 -25.48
N PRO A 252 -15.18 -1.15 -25.27
CA PRO A 252 -13.82 -0.75 -24.92
C PRO A 252 -13.32 -1.31 -23.58
N LYS A 253 -14.23 -1.53 -22.62
CA LYS A 253 -13.95 -2.04 -21.27
C LYS A 253 -15.20 -2.69 -20.69
N PHE A 254 -15.03 -3.37 -19.56
CA PHE A 254 -16.15 -3.81 -18.74
C PHE A 254 -16.79 -2.62 -18.03
N ASP A 255 -18.11 -2.54 -18.18
CA ASP A 255 -19.02 -1.67 -17.45
C ASP A 255 -20.29 -2.49 -17.20
N VAL A 256 -20.76 -2.57 -15.96
CA VAL A 256 -21.79 -3.55 -15.58
C VAL A 256 -23.14 -3.23 -16.21
N ASP A 257 -23.52 -1.95 -16.26
CA ASP A 257 -24.78 -1.48 -16.83
C ASP A 257 -24.81 -1.75 -18.34
N GLU A 258 -23.72 -1.37 -19.03
CA GLU A 258 -23.59 -1.65 -20.47
C GLU A 258 -23.57 -3.15 -20.76
N THR A 259 -22.82 -3.93 -19.98
CA THR A 259 -22.73 -5.38 -20.17
C THR A 259 -24.12 -5.99 -20.10
N ILE A 260 -24.89 -5.69 -19.05
CA ILE A 260 -26.25 -6.21 -18.87
C ILE A 260 -27.19 -5.75 -19.98
N ALA A 261 -27.08 -4.49 -20.43
CA ALA A 261 -27.89 -3.98 -21.55
C ALA A 261 -27.60 -4.70 -22.89
N TYR A 262 -26.41 -5.27 -23.07
CA TYR A 262 -26.03 -6.02 -24.28
C TYR A 262 -26.23 -7.54 -24.17
N LEU A 263 -26.48 -8.12 -22.99
CA LEU A 263 -26.77 -9.55 -22.83
C LEU A 263 -27.93 -10.03 -23.72
N PRO A 264 -29.07 -9.30 -23.85
CA PRO A 264 -30.16 -9.73 -24.72
C PRO A 264 -29.79 -9.77 -26.21
N LYS A 265 -28.66 -9.21 -26.62
CA LYS A 265 -28.17 -9.18 -28.01
C LYS A 265 -26.98 -10.11 -28.23
N SER A 266 -26.63 -10.92 -27.23
CA SER A 266 -25.42 -11.73 -27.20
C SER A 266 -25.78 -13.21 -27.04
N THR A 267 -24.88 -14.09 -27.46
CA THR A 267 -25.02 -15.55 -27.27
C THR A 267 -23.92 -16.13 -26.39
N ALA A 268 -22.75 -15.49 -26.32
CA ALA A 268 -21.63 -15.94 -25.51
C ALA A 268 -20.97 -14.76 -24.82
N MET A 269 -20.45 -14.98 -23.62
CA MET A 269 -19.64 -14.01 -22.90
C MET A 269 -18.56 -14.73 -22.10
N MET A 270 -17.32 -14.29 -22.28
CA MET A 270 -16.20 -14.69 -21.43
C MET A 270 -15.90 -13.57 -20.44
N GLY A 271 -15.67 -13.95 -19.19
CA GLY A 271 -15.43 -13.02 -18.09
C GLY A 271 -14.39 -13.53 -17.11
N VAL A 272 -13.94 -12.62 -16.26
CA VAL A 272 -13.21 -12.97 -15.04
C VAL A 272 -14.19 -13.04 -13.87
N PRO A 273 -13.89 -13.75 -12.77
CA PRO A 273 -14.77 -13.85 -11.60
C PRO A 273 -15.31 -12.51 -11.10
N THR A 274 -14.49 -11.45 -11.13
CA THR A 274 -14.91 -10.10 -10.71
C THR A 274 -15.99 -9.47 -11.58
N PHE A 275 -16.13 -9.88 -12.85
CA PHE A 275 -17.24 -9.44 -13.69
C PHE A 275 -18.54 -10.08 -13.21
N TYR A 276 -18.53 -11.40 -13.00
CA TYR A 276 -19.69 -12.14 -12.51
C TYR A 276 -20.11 -11.66 -11.12
N ALA A 277 -19.16 -11.46 -10.21
CA ALA A 277 -19.40 -10.91 -8.88
C ALA A 277 -20.12 -9.54 -8.94
N ARG A 278 -19.74 -8.66 -9.87
CA ARG A 278 -20.42 -7.37 -10.06
C ARG A 278 -21.79 -7.53 -10.72
N MET A 279 -21.92 -8.44 -11.68
CA MET A 279 -23.18 -8.66 -12.39
C MET A 279 -24.27 -9.22 -11.46
N VAL A 280 -23.93 -10.14 -10.55
CA VAL A 280 -24.92 -10.71 -9.61
C VAL A 280 -25.42 -9.70 -8.57
N GLU A 281 -24.75 -8.57 -8.38
CA GLU A 281 -25.25 -7.47 -7.55
C GLU A 281 -26.12 -6.47 -8.32
N HIS A 282 -26.19 -6.57 -9.64
CA HIS A 282 -26.92 -5.61 -10.46
C HIS A 282 -28.36 -6.05 -10.71
N ALA A 283 -29.34 -5.21 -10.35
CA ALA A 283 -30.78 -5.51 -10.41
C ALA A 283 -31.29 -5.91 -11.81
N GLY A 284 -30.62 -5.46 -12.88
CA GLY A 284 -30.94 -5.82 -14.26
C GLY A 284 -30.55 -7.25 -14.68
N LEU A 285 -29.76 -7.98 -13.88
CA LEU A 285 -29.40 -9.36 -14.20
C LEU A 285 -30.55 -10.31 -13.82
N ASN A 286 -31.18 -10.93 -14.81
CA ASN A 286 -32.26 -11.89 -14.61
C ASN A 286 -32.40 -12.82 -15.83
N ARG A 287 -33.29 -13.80 -15.73
CA ARG A 287 -33.60 -14.76 -16.82
C ARG A 287 -33.97 -14.08 -18.15
N ALA A 288 -34.70 -12.97 -18.12
CA ALA A 288 -35.08 -12.25 -19.33
C ALA A 288 -33.89 -11.55 -19.99
N ALA A 289 -32.97 -11.01 -19.20
CA ALA A 289 -31.74 -10.37 -19.69
C ALA A 289 -30.81 -11.37 -20.40
N VAL A 290 -30.76 -12.61 -19.93
CA VAL A 290 -29.88 -13.67 -20.48
C VAL A 290 -30.57 -14.60 -21.48
N LYS A 291 -31.82 -14.33 -21.90
CA LYS A 291 -32.63 -15.28 -22.69
C LYS A 291 -31.99 -15.79 -23.99
N ASN A 292 -31.10 -14.99 -24.58
CA ASN A 292 -30.40 -15.31 -25.84
C ASN A 292 -29.00 -15.89 -25.60
N MET A 293 -28.55 -15.91 -24.34
CA MET A 293 -27.24 -16.43 -23.97
C MET A 293 -27.25 -17.96 -24.00
N ARG A 294 -26.23 -18.53 -24.62
CA ARG A 294 -25.94 -19.96 -24.68
C ARG A 294 -24.90 -20.36 -23.63
N VAL A 295 -23.91 -19.50 -23.38
CA VAL A 295 -22.79 -19.84 -22.48
C VAL A 295 -22.17 -18.61 -21.83
N PHE A 296 -21.82 -18.76 -20.55
CA PHE A 296 -20.95 -17.86 -19.81
C PHE A 296 -19.70 -18.63 -19.38
N ILE A 297 -18.53 -18.07 -19.64
CA ILE A 297 -17.24 -18.75 -19.40
C ILE A 297 -16.38 -17.91 -18.45
N SER A 298 -16.03 -18.46 -17.30
CA SER A 298 -15.16 -17.81 -16.30
C SER A 298 -13.75 -18.39 -16.33
N GLY A 299 -12.76 -17.51 -16.19
CA GLY A 299 -11.35 -17.91 -16.03
C GLY A 299 -10.46 -16.77 -15.53
N SER A 300 -9.14 -16.98 -15.58
CA SER A 300 -8.09 -16.10 -15.00
C SER A 300 -7.98 -16.09 -13.47
N ALA A 301 -9.03 -16.48 -12.76
CA ALA A 301 -9.07 -16.66 -11.31
C ALA A 301 -10.18 -17.66 -10.95
N GLN A 302 -10.18 -18.12 -9.70
CA GLN A 302 -11.22 -19.00 -9.16
C GLN A 302 -12.55 -18.24 -9.06
N LEU A 303 -13.64 -18.83 -9.53
CA LEU A 303 -14.98 -18.33 -9.27
C LEU A 303 -15.41 -18.85 -7.89
N THR A 304 -15.95 -17.97 -7.03
CA THR A 304 -16.42 -18.42 -5.72
C THR A 304 -17.73 -19.20 -5.89
N PRO A 305 -17.95 -20.25 -5.07
CA PRO A 305 -19.21 -20.99 -5.10
C PRO A 305 -20.44 -20.10 -4.93
N GLN A 306 -20.33 -19.08 -4.08
CA GLN A 306 -21.41 -18.10 -3.84
C GLN A 306 -21.79 -17.33 -5.11
N VAL A 307 -20.81 -16.85 -5.89
CA VAL A 307 -21.09 -16.16 -7.16
C VAL A 307 -21.65 -17.13 -8.19
N PHE A 308 -21.13 -18.35 -8.25
CA PHE A 308 -21.65 -19.40 -9.14
C PHE A 308 -23.13 -19.67 -8.87
N GLU A 309 -23.49 -19.95 -7.62
CA GLU A 309 -24.85 -20.29 -7.19
C GLU A 309 -25.82 -19.11 -7.32
N LYS A 310 -25.39 -17.91 -6.94
CA LYS A 310 -26.20 -16.68 -7.09
C LYS A 310 -26.49 -16.39 -8.56
N PHE A 311 -25.48 -16.55 -9.43
CA PHE A 311 -25.66 -16.39 -10.87
C PHE A 311 -26.66 -17.40 -11.43
N GLU A 312 -26.52 -18.68 -11.06
CA GLU A 312 -27.46 -19.75 -11.46
C GLU A 312 -28.89 -19.44 -11.00
N THR A 313 -29.06 -19.00 -9.76
CA THR A 313 -30.37 -18.66 -9.20
C THR A 313 -31.03 -17.51 -9.96
N MET A 314 -30.30 -16.43 -10.24
CA MET A 314 -30.83 -15.24 -10.90
C MET A 314 -31.11 -15.45 -12.39
N THR A 315 -30.28 -16.23 -13.07
CA THR A 315 -30.28 -16.34 -14.54
C THR A 315 -30.82 -17.67 -15.06
N GLY A 316 -30.87 -18.70 -14.23
CA GLY A 316 -31.12 -20.09 -14.65
C GLY A 316 -29.97 -20.73 -15.43
N MET A 317 -28.82 -20.06 -15.55
CA MET A 317 -27.67 -20.53 -16.31
C MET A 317 -26.49 -20.84 -15.39
N ARG A 318 -25.77 -21.93 -15.68
CA ARG A 318 -24.57 -22.33 -14.93
C ARG A 318 -23.32 -21.84 -15.64
N ILE A 319 -22.45 -21.12 -14.94
CA ILE A 319 -21.18 -20.63 -15.53
C ILE A 319 -20.26 -21.83 -15.79
N LEU A 320 -19.55 -21.81 -16.91
CA LEU A 320 -18.52 -22.77 -17.25
C LEU A 320 -17.16 -22.24 -16.77
N GLU A 321 -16.57 -22.87 -15.76
CA GLU A 321 -15.21 -22.54 -15.32
C GLU A 321 -14.16 -23.28 -16.14
N ARG A 322 -13.03 -22.62 -16.42
CA ARG A 322 -11.89 -23.20 -17.15
C ARG A 322 -10.57 -22.79 -16.50
N TYR A 323 -9.52 -23.57 -16.74
CA TYR A 323 -8.17 -23.25 -16.31
C TYR A 323 -7.19 -23.15 -17.46
N GLY A 324 -6.19 -22.31 -17.24
CA GLY A 324 -5.14 -22.00 -18.17
C GLY A 324 -4.30 -20.85 -17.67
N MET A 325 -3.08 -20.76 -18.16
CA MET A 325 -2.14 -19.68 -17.88
C MET A 325 -1.50 -19.17 -19.17
N THR A 326 -0.66 -18.16 -19.07
CA THR A 326 -0.04 -17.55 -20.25
C THR A 326 0.80 -18.56 -21.03
N GLU A 327 1.48 -19.44 -20.30
CA GLU A 327 2.40 -20.46 -20.81
C GLU A 327 1.69 -21.64 -21.49
N THR A 328 0.41 -21.87 -21.19
CA THR A 328 -0.35 -23.04 -21.66
C THR A 328 -1.56 -22.69 -22.53
N LEU A 329 -1.98 -21.42 -22.54
CA LEU A 329 -3.32 -21.01 -22.94
C LEU A 329 -4.38 -21.83 -22.17
N VAL A 330 -5.48 -22.29 -22.78
CA VAL A 330 -6.48 -23.12 -22.08
C VAL A 330 -5.96 -24.56 -21.91
N SER A 331 -6.03 -25.08 -20.68
CA SER A 331 -5.59 -26.44 -20.33
C SER A 331 -6.75 -27.34 -19.97
N THR A 332 -7.69 -26.86 -19.16
CA THR A 332 -8.87 -27.62 -18.76
C THR A 332 -10.13 -26.76 -18.87
N SER A 333 -11.27 -27.40 -18.98
CA SER A 333 -12.58 -26.74 -19.06
C SER A 333 -13.65 -27.62 -18.43
N ASN A 334 -14.60 -27.01 -17.72
CA ASN A 334 -15.87 -27.68 -17.45
C ASN A 334 -16.55 -28.05 -18.78
N PRO A 335 -17.32 -29.14 -18.81
CA PRO A 335 -17.99 -29.58 -20.02
C PRO A 335 -19.02 -28.54 -20.49
N TYR A 336 -19.15 -28.41 -21.81
CA TYR A 336 -20.23 -27.63 -22.39
C TYR A 336 -21.60 -28.29 -22.13
N GLU A 337 -21.71 -29.59 -22.37
CA GLU A 337 -22.86 -30.42 -22.01
C GLU A 337 -22.41 -31.73 -21.33
N PRO A 338 -23.22 -32.33 -20.44
CA PRO A 338 -24.48 -31.78 -19.94
C PRO A 338 -24.24 -30.61 -18.97
N ILE A 339 -25.09 -29.57 -19.00
CA ILE A 339 -25.01 -28.40 -18.08
C ILE A 339 -24.94 -28.82 -16.60
N SER A 340 -25.56 -29.94 -16.21
CA SER A 340 -25.53 -30.48 -14.86
C SER A 340 -24.13 -30.91 -14.40
N ALA A 341 -23.23 -31.27 -15.32
CA ALA A 341 -21.86 -31.68 -15.02
C ALA A 341 -20.88 -30.49 -14.82
N ARG A 342 -21.34 -29.25 -14.96
CA ARG A 342 -20.54 -28.07 -14.62
C ARG A 342 -20.43 -27.99 -13.09
N THR A 343 -19.22 -28.16 -12.57
CA THR A 343 -18.98 -28.29 -11.12
C THR A 343 -18.29 -27.05 -10.60
N SER A 344 -18.97 -26.34 -9.69
CA SER A 344 -18.42 -25.18 -8.97
C SER A 344 -17.15 -25.56 -8.23
N GLY A 345 -16.10 -24.75 -8.34
CA GLY A 345 -14.82 -24.96 -7.67
C GLY A 345 -13.88 -25.95 -8.37
N SER A 346 -14.37 -26.66 -9.39
CA SER A 346 -13.53 -27.42 -10.31
C SER A 346 -13.32 -26.64 -11.61
N VAL A 347 -12.13 -26.78 -12.19
CA VAL A 347 -11.80 -26.20 -13.51
C VAL A 347 -12.03 -27.20 -14.65
N GLY A 348 -12.73 -28.29 -14.36
CA GLY A 348 -13.14 -29.31 -15.30
C GLY A 348 -12.02 -30.25 -15.74
N GLN A 349 -12.20 -30.88 -16.89
CA GLN A 349 -11.29 -31.92 -17.40
C GLN A 349 -10.27 -31.33 -18.37
N PRO A 350 -9.10 -31.98 -18.54
CA PRO A 350 -8.16 -31.62 -19.62
C PRO A 350 -8.86 -31.58 -20.98
N VAL A 351 -8.66 -30.49 -21.71
CA VAL A 351 -9.29 -30.33 -23.03
C VAL A 351 -8.63 -31.25 -24.06
N LYS A 352 -9.28 -31.46 -25.21
CA LYS A 352 -8.77 -32.33 -26.26
C LYS A 352 -7.32 -31.98 -26.63
N GLY A 353 -6.44 -32.98 -26.63
CA GLY A 353 -5.01 -32.82 -26.92
C GLY A 353 -4.16 -32.37 -25.74
N VAL A 354 -4.76 -31.99 -24.61
CA VAL A 354 -4.05 -31.61 -23.38
C VAL A 354 -3.99 -32.80 -22.42
N GLN A 355 -2.80 -33.03 -21.86
CA GLN A 355 -2.59 -33.98 -20.77
C GLN A 355 -2.31 -33.18 -19.49
N ALA A 356 -2.98 -33.55 -18.40
CA ALA A 356 -2.70 -33.02 -17.08
C ALA A 356 -2.42 -34.17 -16.12
N ARG A 357 -1.45 -33.98 -15.21
CA ARG A 357 -1.16 -34.91 -14.12
C ARG A 357 -0.80 -34.16 -12.85
N ILE A 358 -0.83 -34.86 -11.73
CA ILE A 358 -0.33 -34.37 -10.45
C ILE A 358 1.01 -35.05 -10.17
N ASN A 359 2.04 -34.26 -9.89
CA ASN A 359 3.34 -34.82 -9.54
C ASN A 359 3.44 -35.21 -8.05
N ALA A 360 4.58 -35.78 -7.64
CA ALA A 360 4.77 -36.27 -6.27
C ALA A 360 4.59 -35.18 -5.19
N ASP A 361 4.83 -33.91 -5.54
CA ASP A 361 4.68 -32.77 -4.64
C ASP A 361 3.26 -32.18 -4.65
N GLY A 362 2.32 -32.74 -5.43
CA GLY A 362 0.95 -32.22 -5.55
C GLY A 362 0.80 -31.07 -6.54
N VAL A 363 1.80 -30.81 -7.39
CA VAL A 363 1.77 -29.75 -8.41
C VAL A 363 1.14 -30.29 -9.70
N ILE A 364 0.28 -29.46 -10.31
CA ILE A 364 -0.32 -29.72 -11.60
C ILE A 364 0.75 -29.54 -12.68
N GLU A 365 0.92 -30.57 -13.51
CA GLU A 365 1.80 -30.58 -14.66
C GLU A 365 0.97 -30.73 -15.94
N VAL A 366 1.25 -29.91 -16.95
CA VAL A 366 0.47 -29.85 -18.19
C VAL A 366 1.35 -30.05 -19.41
N LYS A 367 0.88 -30.88 -20.35
CA LYS A 367 1.44 -31.00 -21.69
C LYS A 367 0.35 -30.67 -22.71
N SER A 368 0.58 -29.65 -23.53
CA SER A 368 -0.42 -29.11 -24.45
C SER A 368 0.21 -28.74 -25.80
N PRO A 369 -0.51 -28.88 -26.93
CA PRO A 369 -0.10 -28.33 -28.23
C PRO A 369 0.06 -26.80 -28.22
N SER A 370 -0.59 -26.14 -27.26
CA SER A 370 -0.61 -24.69 -27.09
C SER A 370 0.44 -24.18 -26.10
N LEU A 371 1.37 -25.03 -25.68
CA LEU A 371 2.49 -24.61 -24.84
C LEU A 371 3.32 -23.54 -25.54
N PHE A 372 3.68 -22.51 -24.77
CA PHE A 372 4.66 -21.52 -25.18
C PHE A 372 6.01 -22.16 -25.52
N ASN A 373 6.81 -21.48 -26.34
CA ASN A 373 8.16 -21.91 -26.72
C ASN A 373 9.20 -21.68 -25.61
N GLY A 374 8.79 -21.08 -24.48
CA GLY A 374 9.65 -20.73 -23.36
C GLY A 374 9.63 -19.23 -23.02
N TYR A 375 10.45 -18.88 -22.04
CA TYR A 375 10.64 -17.49 -21.61
C TYR A 375 11.73 -16.80 -22.42
N LEU A 376 11.41 -15.62 -22.95
CA LEU A 376 12.32 -14.76 -23.68
C LEU A 376 13.59 -14.50 -22.86
N ASN A 377 14.76 -14.64 -23.49
CA ASN A 377 16.08 -14.42 -22.90
C ASN A 377 16.37 -15.26 -21.63
N LEU A 378 15.59 -16.31 -21.35
CA LEU A 378 15.69 -17.11 -20.12
C LEU A 378 15.66 -18.63 -20.42
N PRO A 379 16.63 -19.17 -21.19
CA PRO A 379 16.64 -20.59 -21.59
C PRO A 379 16.81 -21.55 -20.40
N GLU A 380 17.71 -21.23 -19.46
CA GLU A 380 17.91 -22.06 -18.26
C GLU A 380 16.65 -22.10 -17.39
N LYS A 381 16.00 -20.95 -17.22
CA LYS A 381 14.74 -20.90 -16.46
C LYS A 381 13.63 -21.65 -17.20
N THR A 382 13.57 -21.55 -18.51
CA THR A 382 12.65 -22.33 -19.34
C THR A 382 12.86 -23.82 -19.08
N LYS A 383 14.09 -24.32 -19.21
CA LYS A 383 14.41 -25.73 -19.00
C LYS A 383 14.01 -26.24 -17.61
N GLN A 384 14.16 -25.42 -16.57
CA GLN A 384 13.77 -25.77 -15.20
C GLN A 384 12.26 -25.91 -14.98
N GLU A 385 11.44 -25.30 -15.84
CA GLU A 385 9.96 -25.31 -15.72
C GLU A 385 9.35 -26.44 -16.55
N PHE A 386 10.19 -27.29 -17.17
CA PHE A 386 9.76 -28.48 -17.89
C PHE A 386 10.38 -29.74 -17.28
N THR A 387 9.56 -30.76 -17.18
CA THR A 387 9.98 -32.13 -16.87
C THR A 387 10.69 -32.77 -18.08
N ALA A 388 11.47 -33.83 -17.83
CA ALA A 388 12.22 -34.52 -18.88
C ALA A 388 11.32 -35.11 -19.99
N ASP A 389 10.08 -35.46 -19.66
CA ASP A 389 9.08 -35.98 -20.60
C ASP A 389 8.17 -34.90 -21.22
N GLY A 390 8.50 -33.62 -20.98
CA GLY A 390 7.94 -32.47 -21.68
C GLY A 390 6.63 -31.92 -21.11
N PHE A 391 6.31 -32.21 -19.85
CA PHE A 391 5.26 -31.48 -19.13
C PHE A 391 5.79 -30.17 -18.55
N PHE A 392 5.01 -29.11 -18.69
CA PHE A 392 5.21 -27.83 -18.02
C PHE A 392 4.75 -27.89 -16.56
N ILE A 393 5.59 -27.42 -15.66
CA ILE A 393 5.33 -27.37 -14.21
C ILE A 393 4.61 -26.06 -13.90
N THR A 394 3.30 -26.12 -13.64
CA THR A 394 2.47 -24.91 -13.55
C THR A 394 2.72 -24.08 -12.26
N GLY A 395 3.25 -24.74 -11.23
CA GLY A 395 3.33 -24.20 -9.86
C GLY A 395 1.97 -24.02 -9.18
N ASP A 396 0.87 -24.45 -9.80
CA ASP A 396 -0.46 -24.57 -9.19
C ASP A 396 -0.57 -25.95 -8.52
N MET A 397 -1.03 -25.98 -7.28
CA MET A 397 -1.29 -27.20 -6.52
C MET A 397 -2.69 -27.70 -6.84
N GLY A 398 -2.88 -29.00 -6.96
CA GLY A 398 -4.19 -29.54 -7.22
C GLY A 398 -4.30 -31.05 -7.10
N GLU A 399 -5.51 -31.54 -7.37
CA GLU A 399 -5.83 -32.95 -7.49
C GLU A 399 -6.64 -33.21 -8.76
N ILE A 400 -6.57 -34.44 -9.25
CA ILE A 400 -7.45 -34.92 -10.32
C ILE A 400 -8.30 -36.02 -9.70
N ASP A 401 -9.62 -35.85 -9.75
CA ASP A 401 -10.53 -36.82 -9.17
C ASP A 401 -10.75 -38.04 -10.09
N GLN A 402 -11.54 -39.00 -9.61
CA GLN A 402 -11.82 -40.25 -10.31
C GLN A 402 -12.54 -40.04 -11.65
N ASN A 403 -13.22 -38.90 -11.81
CA ASN A 403 -13.91 -38.51 -13.03
C ASN A 403 -13.01 -37.67 -13.95
N GLY A 404 -11.73 -37.47 -13.60
CA GLY A 404 -10.78 -36.67 -14.38
C GLY A 404 -10.94 -35.16 -14.23
N PHE A 405 -11.76 -34.68 -13.29
CA PHE A 405 -11.90 -33.25 -13.02
C PHE A 405 -10.69 -32.76 -12.23
N VAL A 406 -10.15 -31.62 -12.66
CA VAL A 406 -9.01 -30.96 -12.02
C VAL A 406 -9.52 -29.95 -11.00
N TRP A 407 -8.95 -30.02 -9.80
CA TRP A 407 -9.30 -29.15 -8.68
C TRP A 407 -8.05 -28.38 -8.25
N ILE A 408 -8.08 -27.06 -8.37
CA ILE A 408 -6.94 -26.21 -8.00
C ILE A 408 -7.06 -25.91 -6.50
N LYS A 409 -6.09 -26.37 -5.72
CA LYS A 409 -6.00 -26.16 -4.27
C LYS A 409 -5.14 -24.96 -3.91
N GLY A 410 -4.46 -24.32 -4.86
CA GLY A 410 -3.69 -23.10 -4.60
C GLY A 410 -2.42 -23.01 -5.44
N ARG A 411 -1.45 -22.23 -4.97
CA ARG A 411 -0.14 -22.06 -5.59
C ARG A 411 0.92 -22.64 -4.67
N GLN A 412 1.90 -23.36 -5.21
CA GLN A 412 2.97 -23.99 -4.42
C GLN A 412 3.72 -22.98 -3.55
N LYS A 413 4.01 -21.80 -4.09
CA LYS A 413 4.63 -20.67 -3.39
C LYS A 413 3.75 -19.98 -2.34
N ASP A 414 2.44 -20.21 -2.39
CA ASP A 414 1.48 -19.61 -1.47
C ASP A 414 1.00 -20.65 -0.45
N LEU A 415 1.43 -21.92 -0.59
CA LEU A 415 1.28 -22.96 0.40
C LEU A 415 1.84 -22.46 1.73
N ILE A 416 1.03 -22.58 2.78
CA ILE A 416 1.42 -22.20 4.13
C ILE A 416 1.81 -23.48 4.85
N ILE A 417 3.02 -23.53 5.40
CA ILE A 417 3.49 -24.68 6.18
C ILE A 417 3.48 -24.28 7.66
N THR A 418 2.48 -24.77 8.38
CA THR A 418 2.26 -24.44 9.80
C THR A 418 2.42 -25.68 10.67
N GLY A 419 3.39 -25.68 11.58
CA GLY A 419 3.72 -26.83 12.43
C GLY A 419 4.11 -28.07 11.63
N GLY A 420 4.69 -27.90 10.43
CA GLY A 420 5.03 -29.00 9.51
C GLY A 420 3.84 -29.56 8.71
N LEU A 421 2.67 -28.92 8.77
CA LEU A 421 1.46 -29.33 8.05
C LEU A 421 1.11 -28.33 6.94
N ASN A 422 0.69 -28.86 5.80
CA ASN A 422 0.30 -28.09 4.62
C ASN A 422 -1.08 -27.45 4.80
N VAL A 423 -1.16 -26.14 4.60
CA VAL A 423 -2.41 -25.39 4.56
C VAL A 423 -2.53 -24.70 3.21
N TYR A 424 -3.58 -25.10 2.48
CA TYR A 424 -3.92 -24.59 1.17
C TYR A 424 -4.79 -23.34 1.34
N PRO A 425 -4.33 -22.14 0.90
CA PRO A 425 -5.08 -20.92 1.11
C PRO A 425 -6.54 -20.96 0.59
N PRO A 426 -6.84 -21.43 -0.64
CA PRO A 426 -8.21 -21.55 -1.14
C PRO A 426 -9.18 -22.34 -0.24
N GLU A 427 -8.72 -23.44 0.36
CA GLU A 427 -9.55 -24.21 1.31
C GLU A 427 -10.00 -23.35 2.49
N VAL A 428 -9.08 -22.55 3.02
CA VAL A 428 -9.37 -21.65 4.14
C VAL A 428 -10.17 -20.43 3.66
N GLU A 429 -9.94 -19.94 2.44
CA GLU A 429 -10.71 -18.85 1.81
C GLU A 429 -12.19 -19.23 1.67
N ASP A 430 -12.48 -20.45 1.21
CA ASP A 430 -13.86 -20.94 1.08
C ASP A 430 -14.58 -20.98 2.44
N VAL A 431 -13.91 -21.50 3.48
CA VAL A 431 -14.48 -21.53 4.84
C VAL A 431 -14.68 -20.12 5.40
N VAL A 432 -13.69 -19.23 5.26
CA VAL A 432 -13.79 -17.83 5.68
C VAL A 432 -14.95 -17.13 4.99
N THR A 433 -15.09 -17.36 3.68
CA THR A 433 -16.16 -16.77 2.87
C THR A 433 -17.54 -17.27 3.32
N ASN A 434 -17.66 -18.55 3.70
CA ASN A 434 -18.90 -19.11 4.23
C ASN A 434 -19.24 -18.61 5.64
N ILE A 435 -18.25 -18.48 6.52
CA ILE A 435 -18.47 -18.02 7.91
C ILE A 435 -18.84 -16.54 7.96
N PHE A 436 -18.18 -15.69 7.18
CA PHE A 436 -18.46 -14.25 7.19
C PHE A 436 -19.63 -13.86 6.28
N GLY A 437 -19.92 -14.65 5.24
CA GLY A 437 -21.07 -14.45 4.35
C GLY A 437 -21.17 -13.02 3.82
N GLU A 438 -22.34 -12.40 4.00
CA GLU A 438 -22.65 -11.04 3.51
C GLU A 438 -21.77 -9.93 4.09
N LYS A 439 -20.98 -10.20 5.14
CA LYS A 439 -20.01 -9.24 5.70
C LYS A 439 -18.79 -9.06 4.78
N LEU A 440 -18.56 -9.99 3.85
CA LEU A 440 -17.33 -10.13 3.07
C LEU A 440 -17.59 -9.94 1.58
N LYS A 441 -16.75 -9.18 0.87
CA LYS A 441 -16.69 -9.20 -0.60
C LYS A 441 -15.81 -10.33 -1.11
N GLU A 442 -14.63 -10.44 -0.53
CA GLU A 442 -13.61 -11.44 -0.87
C GLU A 442 -12.60 -11.52 0.28
N CYS A 443 -11.87 -12.61 0.40
CA CYS A 443 -10.75 -12.72 1.34
C CYS A 443 -9.49 -13.27 0.66
N ALA A 444 -8.35 -13.07 1.32
CA ALA A 444 -7.08 -13.67 0.97
C ALA A 444 -6.42 -14.28 2.20
N ILE A 445 -6.02 -15.55 2.07
CA ILE A 445 -5.28 -16.26 3.12
C ILE A 445 -3.79 -16.22 2.80
N ILE A 446 -3.00 -15.79 3.79
CA ILE A 446 -1.55 -15.68 3.72
C ILE A 446 -0.87 -16.39 4.89
N GLY A 447 0.29 -16.97 4.60
CA GLY A 447 1.24 -17.46 5.60
C GLY A 447 2.12 -16.32 6.07
N VAL A 448 2.33 -16.24 7.37
CA VAL A 448 3.14 -15.21 8.02
C VAL A 448 4.15 -15.89 8.94
N PRO A 449 5.43 -15.49 8.97
CA PRO A 449 6.42 -16.13 9.83
C PRO A 449 5.95 -16.19 11.29
N HIS A 450 6.15 -17.33 11.95
CA HIS A 450 5.78 -17.56 13.34
C HIS A 450 6.84 -18.43 14.05
N PRO A 451 7.32 -18.06 15.26
CA PRO A 451 8.41 -18.77 15.94
C PRO A 451 8.08 -20.24 16.21
N ASP A 452 6.85 -20.53 16.64
CA ASP A 452 6.46 -21.89 17.04
C ASP A 452 5.97 -22.77 15.88
N PHE A 453 5.45 -22.15 14.81
CA PHE A 453 4.78 -22.88 13.72
C PHE A 453 5.56 -22.84 12.41
N GLY A 454 6.65 -22.08 12.31
CA GLY A 454 7.26 -21.71 11.04
C GLY A 454 6.44 -20.62 10.35
N GLU A 455 5.20 -20.94 9.96
CA GLU A 455 4.21 -19.97 9.49
C GLU A 455 2.89 -20.07 10.28
N ALA A 456 2.23 -18.94 10.52
CA ALA A 456 0.85 -18.86 11.00
C ALA A 456 -0.09 -18.48 9.86
N VAL A 457 -1.31 -19.02 9.89
CA VAL A 457 -2.37 -18.71 8.93
C VAL A 457 -3.03 -17.39 9.31
N VAL A 458 -3.10 -16.42 8.40
CA VAL A 458 -3.79 -15.13 8.61
C VAL A 458 -4.80 -14.91 7.49
N ALA A 459 -6.01 -14.47 7.86
CA ALA A 459 -7.05 -14.07 6.92
C ALA A 459 -7.11 -12.55 6.78
N VAL A 460 -7.05 -12.08 5.54
CA VAL A 460 -7.25 -10.67 5.19
C VAL A 460 -8.54 -10.57 4.39
N CYS A 461 -9.50 -9.82 4.90
CA CYS A 461 -10.90 -9.83 4.46
C CYS A 461 -11.29 -8.44 3.93
N GLU A 462 -11.80 -8.36 2.69
CA GLU A 462 -12.37 -7.11 2.18
C GLU A 462 -13.84 -7.00 2.60
N PRO A 463 -14.24 -5.96 3.36
CA PRO A 463 -15.61 -5.85 3.84
C PRO A 463 -16.60 -5.51 2.70
N SER A 464 -17.83 -6.02 2.81
CA SER A 464 -18.97 -5.53 2.00
C SER A 464 -19.27 -4.06 2.31
N ASP A 465 -19.87 -3.32 1.39
CA ASP A 465 -20.11 -1.87 1.59
C ASP A 465 -21.01 -1.63 2.83
N ALA A 466 -22.06 -2.45 2.97
CA ALA A 466 -22.95 -2.43 4.13
C ALA A 466 -22.26 -2.80 5.46
N PHE A 467 -21.19 -3.60 5.40
CA PHE A 467 -20.39 -3.96 6.58
C PHE A 467 -19.26 -2.95 6.85
N ALA A 468 -18.70 -2.34 5.81
CA ALA A 468 -17.67 -1.31 5.91
C ALA A 468 -18.18 -0.08 6.68
N GLU A 469 -19.44 0.33 6.48
CA GLU A 469 -20.08 1.40 7.25
C GLU A 469 -20.14 1.08 8.76
N LYS A 470 -20.30 -0.20 9.10
CA LYS A 470 -20.38 -0.71 10.49
C LYS A 470 -19.00 -0.94 11.14
N LEU A 471 -17.92 -0.99 10.34
CA LEU A 471 -16.53 -1.21 10.80
C LEU A 471 -15.83 0.06 11.31
N SER A 472 -16.51 1.20 11.37
CA SER A 472 -15.98 2.55 11.61
C SER A 472 -15.41 2.82 13.02
N GLY A 473 -14.98 1.78 13.76
CA GLY A 473 -14.44 1.86 15.12
C GLY A 473 -13.31 0.90 15.51
N GLY A 474 -12.75 0.06 14.62
CA GLY A 474 -11.62 -0.82 14.94
C GLY A 474 -11.66 -2.19 14.25
N ALA A 475 -10.62 -3.00 14.46
CA ALA A 475 -10.52 -4.36 13.90
C ALA A 475 -11.72 -5.24 14.32
N HIS A 476 -12.25 -6.05 13.38
CA HIS A 476 -13.32 -7.01 13.68
C HIS A 476 -12.80 -8.09 14.64
N GLN A 477 -13.32 -8.11 15.86
CA GLN A 477 -13.03 -9.20 16.79
C GLN A 477 -13.98 -10.36 16.53
N LEU A 478 -13.42 -11.56 16.31
CA LEU A 478 -14.22 -12.76 16.07
C LEU A 478 -15.19 -13.01 17.24
N THR A 479 -16.46 -13.19 16.92
CA THR A 479 -17.47 -13.63 17.89
C THR A 479 -17.20 -15.07 18.31
N ASP A 480 -17.76 -15.51 19.44
CA ASP A 480 -17.60 -16.90 19.86
C ASP A 480 -18.27 -17.89 18.90
N ASP A 481 -19.35 -17.47 18.24
CA ASP A 481 -19.99 -18.24 17.16
C ASP A 481 -19.07 -18.38 15.95
N GLU A 482 -18.41 -17.30 15.49
CA GLU A 482 -17.44 -17.36 14.39
C GLU A 482 -16.25 -18.27 14.73
N LYS A 483 -15.71 -18.17 15.97
CA LYS A 483 -14.65 -19.08 16.44
C LYS A 483 -15.10 -20.54 16.48
N ASN A 484 -16.33 -20.81 16.91
CA ASN A 484 -16.88 -22.15 16.95
C ASN A 484 -17.12 -22.71 15.54
N ALA A 485 -17.61 -21.88 14.62
CA ALA A 485 -17.79 -22.26 13.21
C ALA A 485 -16.46 -22.66 12.56
N PHE A 486 -15.37 -21.92 12.82
CA PHE A 486 -14.03 -22.31 12.36
C PHE A 486 -13.59 -23.66 12.94
N ARG A 487 -13.83 -23.93 14.22
CA ARG A 487 -13.46 -25.20 14.87
C ARG A 487 -14.25 -26.40 14.37
N GLN A 488 -15.47 -26.19 13.87
CA GLN A 488 -16.31 -27.25 13.31
C GLN A 488 -15.94 -27.59 11.86
N THR A 489 -15.36 -26.64 11.12
CA THR A 489 -15.12 -26.76 9.67
C THR A 489 -13.65 -26.95 9.30
N LEU A 490 -12.72 -26.46 10.11
CA LEU A 490 -11.28 -26.56 9.87
C LEU A 490 -10.57 -27.31 10.98
N ALA A 491 -9.56 -28.09 10.60
CA ALA A 491 -8.61 -28.66 11.55
C ALA A 491 -7.90 -27.53 12.34
N PRO A 492 -7.55 -27.73 13.62
CA PRO A 492 -7.02 -26.66 14.48
C PRO A 492 -5.82 -25.87 13.94
N TYR A 493 -4.97 -26.52 13.13
CA TYR A 493 -3.80 -25.90 12.52
C TYR A 493 -4.14 -25.03 11.29
N LYS A 494 -5.28 -25.25 10.63
CA LYS A 494 -5.76 -24.46 9.48
C LYS A 494 -6.52 -23.20 9.90
N ILE A 495 -7.01 -23.14 11.14
CA ILE A 495 -7.78 -22.00 11.65
C ILE A 495 -6.91 -20.73 11.64
N PRO A 496 -7.36 -19.64 10.99
CA PRO A 496 -6.63 -18.37 11.00
C PRO A 496 -6.35 -17.89 12.44
N LYS A 497 -5.09 -17.53 12.71
CA LYS A 497 -4.67 -16.97 14.00
C LYS A 497 -5.07 -15.52 14.16
N ALA A 498 -5.27 -14.82 13.04
CA ALA A 498 -5.83 -13.49 13.00
C ALA A 498 -6.73 -13.32 11.76
N VAL A 499 -7.74 -12.47 11.89
CA VAL A 499 -8.61 -12.03 10.80
C VAL A 499 -8.60 -10.51 10.77
N GLN A 500 -8.21 -9.93 9.64
CA GLN A 500 -8.10 -8.49 9.47
C GLN A 500 -9.01 -8.01 8.35
N PHE A 501 -9.88 -7.03 8.62
CA PHE A 501 -10.67 -6.40 7.57
C PHE A 501 -9.92 -5.20 6.98
N MET A 502 -9.70 -5.21 5.66
CA MET A 502 -9.07 -4.11 4.92
C MET A 502 -9.26 -4.28 3.40
N PRO A 503 -9.08 -3.21 2.60
CA PRO A 503 -9.07 -3.33 1.14
C PRO A 503 -7.95 -4.26 0.65
N LEU A 504 -8.26 -5.14 -0.30
CA LEU A 504 -7.27 -6.06 -0.87
C LEU A 504 -6.50 -5.41 -2.04
N PRO A 505 -5.16 -5.47 -2.08
CA PRO A 505 -4.37 -4.96 -3.19
C PRO A 505 -4.61 -5.86 -4.42
N ARG A 506 -4.96 -5.24 -5.55
CA ARG A 506 -5.29 -5.95 -6.78
C ARG A 506 -4.39 -5.51 -7.92
N ASN A 507 -4.09 -6.44 -8.81
CA ASN A 507 -3.50 -6.11 -10.09
C ASN A 507 -4.56 -5.48 -11.03
N HIS A 508 -4.14 -5.08 -12.22
CA HIS A 508 -4.99 -4.46 -13.24
C HIS A 508 -6.14 -5.37 -13.75
N LEU A 509 -6.09 -6.69 -13.51
CA LEU A 509 -7.17 -7.65 -13.82
C LEU A 509 -8.11 -7.89 -12.63
N GLY A 510 -7.89 -7.19 -11.51
CA GLY A 510 -8.66 -7.37 -10.29
C GLY A 510 -8.21 -8.55 -9.41
N LYS A 511 -7.10 -9.23 -9.75
CA LYS A 511 -6.57 -10.37 -8.97
C LYS A 511 -5.82 -9.88 -7.73
N VAL A 512 -6.13 -10.47 -6.58
CA VAL A 512 -5.48 -10.14 -5.31
C VAL A 512 -3.99 -10.47 -5.31
N GLN A 513 -3.16 -9.56 -4.80
CA GLN A 513 -1.71 -9.68 -4.74
C GLN A 513 -1.23 -10.08 -3.32
N LYS A 514 -1.24 -11.38 -3.02
CA LYS A 514 -0.85 -11.93 -1.70
C LYS A 514 0.59 -11.59 -1.27
N ASN A 515 1.51 -11.45 -2.23
CA ASN A 515 2.88 -11.01 -1.96
C ASN A 515 2.93 -9.56 -1.45
N VAL A 516 2.06 -8.68 -1.96
CA VAL A 516 1.94 -7.29 -1.48
C VAL A 516 1.35 -7.30 -0.08
N LEU A 517 0.31 -8.09 0.18
CA LEU A 517 -0.25 -8.28 1.53
C LEU A 517 0.81 -8.71 2.54
N ARG A 518 1.63 -9.72 2.23
CA ARG A 518 2.74 -10.15 3.11
C ARG A 518 3.78 -9.04 3.37
N ALA A 519 3.91 -8.07 2.47
CA ALA A 519 4.86 -6.97 2.57
C ALA A 519 4.28 -5.70 3.22
N MET A 520 2.96 -5.60 3.37
CA MET A 520 2.27 -4.40 3.88
C MET A 520 2.65 -4.11 5.34
N PRO A 521 3.08 -2.87 5.66
CA PRO A 521 3.45 -2.49 7.03
C PRO A 521 2.35 -2.68 8.07
N GLU A 522 1.09 -2.40 7.72
CA GLU A 522 -0.08 -2.52 8.60
C GLU A 522 -0.30 -3.97 9.07
N LEU A 523 -0.02 -4.92 8.18
CA LEU A 523 -0.06 -6.33 8.51
C LEU A 523 1.20 -6.78 9.25
N LYS A 524 2.35 -6.11 9.09
CA LYS A 524 3.58 -6.41 9.86
C LYS A 524 3.43 -6.14 11.35
N GLU A 525 2.64 -5.14 11.76
CA GLU A 525 2.34 -4.91 13.19
C GLU A 525 1.48 -6.03 13.78
N LEU A 526 0.45 -6.47 13.04
CA LEU A 526 -0.33 -7.66 13.38
C LEU A 526 0.56 -8.92 13.44
N PHE A 527 1.53 -9.04 12.52
CA PHE A 527 2.51 -10.13 12.52
C PHE A 527 3.44 -10.04 13.74
N ALA A 528 3.88 -8.84 14.15
CA ALA A 528 4.71 -8.65 15.34
C ALA A 528 3.97 -9.02 16.65
N LEU A 529 2.67 -8.73 16.72
CA LEU A 529 1.77 -9.16 17.79
C LEU A 529 1.62 -10.68 17.85
N LEU A 530 1.46 -11.34 16.70
CA LEU A 530 1.45 -12.81 16.58
C LEU A 530 2.81 -13.44 16.92
N LEU A 531 3.92 -12.75 16.61
CA LEU A 531 5.30 -13.18 16.86
C LEU A 531 5.74 -13.09 18.33
N GLY A 532 4.91 -12.56 19.24
CA GLY A 532 5.22 -12.53 20.66
C GLY A 532 6.49 -11.73 21.02
N GLN A 533 6.89 -10.73 20.22
CA GLN A 533 8.01 -9.85 20.59
C GLN A 533 7.59 -8.77 21.62
N HIS A 534 7.17 -9.24 22.79
CA HIS A 534 7.53 -8.63 24.06
C HIS A 534 8.47 -9.58 24.79
N SER A 535 9.76 -9.54 24.43
CA SER A 535 10.84 -10.19 25.17
C SER A 535 11.14 -9.44 26.47
N PHE A 536 10.15 -9.32 27.36
CA PHE A 536 10.34 -8.84 28.73
C PHE A 536 9.52 -9.60 29.78
N VAL A 537 8.83 -10.69 29.42
CA VAL A 537 8.01 -11.47 30.38
C VAL A 537 8.54 -12.89 30.63
N SER A 538 9.57 -13.36 29.90
CA SER A 538 10.10 -14.72 30.09
C SER A 538 11.27 -14.87 31.08
N GLN A 539 11.65 -13.82 31.81
CA GLN A 539 12.61 -13.96 32.92
C GLN A 539 11.95 -14.10 34.30
N SER A 540 10.69 -13.67 34.48
CA SER A 540 10.00 -13.79 35.77
C SER A 540 9.23 -15.10 35.95
N ALA A 541 8.90 -15.83 34.88
CA ALA A 541 8.19 -17.10 34.98
C ALA A 541 9.12 -18.27 35.39
N THR A 542 10.38 -18.26 34.95
CA THR A 542 11.37 -19.30 35.26
C THR A 542 11.89 -19.18 36.70
N ASP A 543 12.01 -17.95 37.22
CA ASP A 543 12.41 -17.69 38.61
C ASP A 543 11.30 -18.04 39.62
N VAL A 544 10.03 -17.95 39.20
CA VAL A 544 8.88 -18.35 40.04
C VAL A 544 8.71 -19.88 40.05
N PHE A 545 8.95 -20.58 38.94
CA PHE A 545 8.95 -22.05 38.92
C PHE A 545 10.13 -22.67 39.69
N ALA A 546 11.29 -22.02 39.72
CA ALA A 546 12.44 -22.43 40.53
C ALA A 546 12.22 -22.22 42.04
N CYS A 547 11.38 -21.26 42.43
CA CYS A 547 11.07 -21.00 43.84
C CYS A 547 10.02 -21.99 44.41
N VAL A 548 9.05 -22.41 43.59
CA VAL A 548 7.95 -23.31 44.03
C VAL A 548 8.36 -24.80 44.09
N SER A 549 9.46 -25.19 43.43
CA SER A 549 9.96 -26.57 43.42
C SER A 549 10.83 -26.97 44.64
N SER A 550 11.01 -26.08 45.62
CA SER A 550 11.90 -26.30 46.77
C SER A 550 11.20 -26.61 48.11
N ASN A 551 9.88 -26.71 48.18
CA ASN A 551 9.18 -27.11 49.40
C ASN A 551 8.39 -28.42 49.22
N SER A 552 9.00 -29.48 49.69
CA SER A 552 8.42 -30.81 49.86
C SER A 552 7.43 -30.84 51.02
N ALA A 553 6.13 -30.89 50.74
CA ALA A 553 5.14 -31.63 51.52
C ALA A 553 3.75 -31.54 50.88
N VAL A 554 2.95 -32.58 51.11
CA VAL A 554 1.52 -32.76 50.75
C VAL A 554 1.25 -33.45 49.40
N ARG A 555 1.10 -34.77 49.51
CA ARG A 555 0.40 -35.66 48.56
C ARG A 555 -1.12 -35.53 48.75
N THR A 556 -1.89 -35.23 47.71
CA THR A 556 -3.23 -35.80 47.43
C THR A 556 -3.67 -35.51 45.98
N ARG A 557 -4.48 -36.42 45.41
CA ARG A 557 -4.88 -36.58 44.00
C ARG A 557 -5.90 -35.53 43.48
N PRO A 558 -6.09 -35.43 42.15
CA PRO A 558 -6.53 -34.21 41.46
C PRO A 558 -8.04 -34.15 41.27
N ASN A 559 -8.66 -33.03 41.65
CA ASN A 559 -9.89 -32.47 41.06
C ASN A 559 -10.30 -31.23 41.85
N SER A 560 -9.59 -30.12 41.65
CA SER A 560 -10.00 -28.77 42.09
C SER A 560 -8.97 -27.70 41.72
N MET A 561 -8.42 -27.74 40.49
CA MET A 561 -7.52 -26.69 39.98
C MET A 561 -8.28 -25.58 39.22
N THR A 562 -9.55 -25.35 39.54
CA THR A 562 -10.36 -24.25 38.98
C THR A 562 -10.72 -23.21 40.04
N LEU A 563 -10.55 -23.51 41.33
CA LEU A 563 -10.99 -22.64 42.43
C LEU A 563 -9.83 -21.84 43.07
N LEU A 564 -8.59 -22.34 43.01
CA LEU A 564 -7.42 -21.66 43.60
C LEU A 564 -6.78 -20.61 42.68
N ILE A 565 -6.96 -20.72 41.36
CA ILE A 565 -6.53 -19.68 40.40
C ILE A 565 -7.48 -18.47 40.46
N ASN A 566 -8.76 -18.68 40.73
CA ASN A 566 -9.72 -17.58 40.78
C ASN A 566 -9.55 -16.69 42.02
N VAL A 567 -9.11 -17.20 43.18
CA VAL A 567 -8.94 -16.38 44.40
C VAL A 567 -7.62 -15.58 44.41
N ALA A 568 -6.55 -16.09 43.79
CA ALA A 568 -5.29 -15.34 43.63
C ALA A 568 -5.36 -14.27 42.54
N ILE A 569 -6.24 -14.44 41.54
CA ILE A 569 -6.57 -13.42 40.55
C ILE A 569 -7.57 -12.40 41.13
N PHE A 570 -8.49 -12.80 42.03
CA PHE A 570 -9.45 -11.88 42.65
C PHE A 570 -8.80 -10.88 43.62
N PHE A 571 -7.71 -11.25 44.33
CA PHE A 571 -7.06 -10.36 45.31
C PHE A 571 -5.89 -9.52 44.74
N ASN A 572 -5.32 -9.88 43.59
CA ASN A 572 -4.33 -9.03 42.89
C ASN A 572 -4.94 -8.06 41.87
N ILE A 573 -6.26 -8.11 41.64
CA ILE A 573 -6.98 -7.16 40.77
C ILE A 573 -7.50 -5.93 41.55
N LEU A 574 -7.42 -5.92 42.89
CA LEU A 574 -8.05 -4.88 43.71
C LEU A 574 -7.11 -3.91 44.44
N HIS A 575 -5.79 -3.93 44.20
CA HIS A 575 -4.92 -2.90 44.78
C HIS A 575 -3.70 -2.44 43.95
N THR A 576 -3.73 -2.55 42.62
CA THR A 576 -2.74 -1.87 41.76
C THR A 576 -3.34 -1.50 40.39
N PHE A 577 -4.45 -0.77 40.40
CA PHE A 577 -4.89 0.03 39.26
C PHE A 577 -5.30 1.41 39.76
N SER A 578 -4.32 2.20 40.16
CA SER A 578 -4.42 3.65 40.02
C SER A 578 -4.43 3.96 38.53
N LEU A 579 -5.64 3.94 37.96
CA LEU A 579 -6.03 4.46 36.66
C LEU A 579 -5.57 5.92 36.52
N ASN A 580 -4.39 6.09 35.96
CA ASN A 580 -3.92 7.34 35.37
C ASN A 580 -2.96 6.91 34.26
N PHE A 581 -3.47 6.73 33.03
CA PHE A 581 -2.80 7.24 31.82
C PHE A 581 -3.49 6.96 30.47
N TYR A 582 -4.61 6.22 30.39
CA TYR A 582 -5.24 5.95 29.07
C TYR A 582 -6.76 6.15 29.02
N PHE A 583 -7.28 7.18 29.71
CA PHE A 583 -8.69 7.61 29.63
C PHE A 583 -8.81 9.14 29.63
N ARG A 584 -8.06 9.81 28.75
CA ARG A 584 -8.10 11.29 28.64
C ARG A 584 -8.40 11.82 27.25
N TRP A 585 -8.94 11.02 26.33
CA TRP A 585 -9.08 11.47 24.94
C TRP A 585 -10.34 11.09 24.17
N ILE A 586 -11.42 10.67 24.84
CA ILE A 586 -12.73 10.54 24.20
C ILE A 586 -13.77 11.23 25.09
N CYS A 587 -14.26 12.37 24.60
CA CYS A 587 -15.50 13.06 24.99
C CYS A 587 -15.55 13.91 26.28
N ASN A 588 -14.58 14.81 26.51
CA ASN A 588 -14.74 15.85 27.55
C ASN A 588 -14.45 17.27 27.05
N ASP A 589 -15.03 17.60 25.90
CA ASP A 589 -15.55 18.93 25.59
C ASP A 589 -16.51 18.74 24.40
N VAL A 590 -17.65 18.06 24.64
CA VAL A 590 -18.81 18.10 23.74
C VAL A 590 -19.38 19.52 23.80
N TRP A 591 -18.60 20.48 23.31
CA TRP A 591 -18.79 21.92 23.37
C TRP A 591 -18.42 22.51 24.74
N MET A 592 -17.16 22.96 24.94
CA MET A 592 -16.88 23.98 25.98
C MET A 592 -17.68 25.22 25.63
N ASP A 593 -18.94 25.17 26.04
CA ASP A 593 -19.97 26.11 25.74
C ASP A 593 -20.24 26.16 24.20
N ILE A 594 -21.46 26.01 23.71
CA ILE A 594 -22.39 27.13 23.80
C ILE A 594 -21.56 28.35 23.38
N PHE A 595 -21.57 28.76 22.12
CA PHE A 595 -21.09 30.10 21.80
C PHE A 595 -21.66 31.04 22.90
N PRO A 596 -20.81 31.64 23.74
CA PRO A 596 -20.53 33.03 23.53
C PRO A 596 -19.05 33.28 23.79
N PHE A 597 -18.36 33.54 22.69
CA PHE A 597 -17.40 34.63 22.61
C PHE A 597 -16.32 34.68 23.72
N PHE A 598 -15.15 34.14 23.36
CA PHE A 598 -13.84 34.58 23.81
C PHE A 598 -13.59 34.61 25.33
N ARG A 599 -12.82 33.63 25.83
CA ARG A 599 -11.74 33.95 26.78
C ARG A 599 -10.58 32.92 26.76
N ARG A 600 -9.48 33.38 26.15
CA ARG A 600 -8.06 33.00 26.23
C ARG A 600 -7.55 31.74 25.48
N PRO A 601 -6.31 31.80 24.93
CA PRO A 601 -6.00 31.18 23.64
C PRO A 601 -4.81 30.22 23.74
N GLN A 602 -5.07 28.92 23.78
CA GLN A 602 -4.10 27.86 23.46
C GLN A 602 -4.82 26.80 22.62
N LEU A 603 -4.98 27.10 21.33
CA LEU A 603 -5.53 26.16 20.37
C LEU A 603 -4.38 25.28 19.84
N GLY A 604 -4.29 24.02 20.24
CA GLY A 604 -3.65 23.02 19.38
C GLY A 604 -4.63 22.71 18.26
N LEU A 605 -4.27 22.96 17.00
CA LEU A 605 -5.17 22.61 15.89
C LEU A 605 -5.34 21.09 15.82
N LYS A 606 -6.53 20.61 16.19
CA LYS A 606 -7.15 19.46 15.55
C LYS A 606 -8.06 19.99 14.46
N LEU A 607 -7.68 19.81 13.21
CA LEU A 607 -8.47 20.26 12.07
C LEU A 607 -9.74 19.39 11.93
N ALA A 608 -10.87 19.90 12.41
CA ALA A 608 -12.19 19.43 12.04
C ALA A 608 -12.90 20.55 11.25
N LEU A 609 -13.34 20.22 10.03
CA LEU A 609 -14.00 21.12 9.08
C LEU A 609 -15.40 21.51 9.60
N ILE A 610 -15.64 22.79 9.87
CA ILE A 610 -16.99 23.31 10.20
C ILE A 610 -17.39 24.29 9.11
N SER A 611 -18.37 23.92 8.28
CA SER A 611 -19.35 24.88 7.71
C SER A 611 -20.50 24.20 6.94
N PRO A 612 -20.36 23.01 6.32
CA PRO A 612 -21.53 22.33 5.73
C PRO A 612 -21.94 21.03 6.46
N ARG A 613 -21.01 20.40 7.20
CA ARG A 613 -21.25 19.12 7.89
C ARG A 613 -22.04 19.26 9.19
N PHE A 614 -22.07 20.45 9.79
CA PHE A 614 -22.70 20.64 11.09
C PHE A 614 -24.23 20.69 10.99
N ASP A 615 -24.78 21.33 9.96
CA ASP A 615 -26.23 21.34 9.71
C ASP A 615 -26.75 19.92 9.42
N ALA A 616 -26.00 19.16 8.62
CA ALA A 616 -26.29 17.76 8.38
C ALA A 616 -26.24 16.94 9.69
N LEU A 617 -25.29 17.23 10.59
CA LEU A 617 -25.13 16.50 11.85
C LEU A 617 -26.23 16.85 12.87
N VAL A 618 -26.69 18.11 12.89
CA VAL A 618 -27.85 18.56 13.68
C VAL A 618 -29.15 17.94 13.14
N ASP A 619 -29.37 17.97 11.83
CA ASP A 619 -30.54 17.34 11.21
C ASP A 619 -30.54 15.82 11.39
N THR A 620 -29.36 15.18 11.31
CA THR A 620 -29.20 13.74 11.56
C THR A 620 -29.45 13.36 13.02
N HIS A 621 -29.09 14.23 13.98
CA HIS A 621 -29.29 13.95 15.42
C HIS A 621 -30.70 14.27 15.91
N PHE A 622 -31.40 15.23 15.31
CA PHE A 622 -32.82 15.49 15.62
C PHE A 622 -33.77 14.62 14.79
N ASP A 623 -33.33 14.07 13.65
CA ASP A 623 -34.08 13.13 12.80
C ASP A 623 -35.52 13.60 12.53
N GLY A 624 -35.67 14.89 12.23
CA GLY A 624 -36.95 15.55 11.99
C GLY A 624 -37.80 15.87 13.24
N LYS A 625 -37.40 15.45 14.43
CA LYS A 625 -38.09 15.70 15.71
C LYS A 625 -37.71 17.06 16.31
N PRO A 626 -38.65 17.77 16.97
CA PRO A 626 -38.38 19.10 17.54
C PRO A 626 -37.59 19.05 18.86
N GLU A 627 -37.56 17.90 19.54
CA GLU A 627 -36.92 17.71 20.85
C GLU A 627 -36.15 16.40 20.91
N LEU A 628 -34.97 16.43 21.55
CA LEU A 628 -34.12 15.28 21.81
C LEU A 628 -33.85 15.19 23.31
N THR A 629 -34.22 14.08 23.94
CA THR A 629 -34.00 13.86 25.38
C THR A 629 -32.89 12.86 25.59
N ILE A 630 -31.88 13.24 26.38
CA ILE A 630 -30.76 12.38 26.77
C ILE A 630 -30.68 12.43 28.29
N SER A 631 -30.95 11.30 28.94
CA SER A 631 -31.07 11.22 30.41
C SER A 631 -32.04 12.27 30.98
N ASN A 632 -31.63 13.13 31.92
CA ASN A 632 -32.46 14.15 32.58
C ASN A 632 -32.48 15.53 31.87
N TRP A 633 -32.03 15.58 30.61
CA TRP A 633 -31.90 16.82 29.83
C TRP A 633 -32.73 16.72 28.55
N THR A 634 -33.55 17.74 28.27
CA THR A 634 -34.31 17.84 27.02
C THR A 634 -33.78 19.00 26.19
N ILE A 635 -33.25 18.71 25.01
CA ILE A 635 -32.72 19.69 24.06
C ILE A 635 -33.80 19.98 23.02
N ILE A 636 -34.16 21.25 22.85
CA ILE A 636 -35.25 21.69 21.97
C ILE A 636 -34.67 22.53 20.84
N SER A 637 -34.95 22.12 19.61
CA SER A 637 -34.64 22.86 18.39
C SER A 637 -35.84 23.74 18.01
N LYS A 638 -35.68 25.07 18.05
CA LYS A 638 -36.83 25.98 17.92
C LYS A 638 -37.17 26.42 16.49
N ASP A 639 -36.20 26.45 15.57
CA ASP A 639 -36.41 26.94 14.19
C ASP A 639 -35.61 26.09 13.18
N LYS A 640 -36.23 25.64 12.08
CA LYS A 640 -35.55 24.92 10.99
C LYS A 640 -34.93 25.90 9.99
N GLY A 641 -33.60 25.85 9.80
CA GLY A 641 -32.86 26.67 8.83
C GLY A 641 -31.52 27.20 9.35
N PRO A 642 -30.73 27.95 8.55
CA PRO A 642 -29.33 28.34 8.84
C PRO A 642 -29.12 29.29 10.05
N LYS A 643 -30.16 29.47 10.88
CA LYS A 643 -30.15 30.23 12.14
C LYS A 643 -30.83 29.46 13.28
N SER A 644 -30.83 28.13 13.23
CA SER A 644 -31.46 27.27 14.23
C SER A 644 -31.00 27.60 15.65
N LYS A 645 -31.97 27.87 16.53
CA LYS A 645 -31.74 28.20 17.95
C LYS A 645 -31.88 26.95 18.79
N LEU A 646 -30.87 26.69 19.63
CA LEU A 646 -30.84 25.58 20.57
C LEU A 646 -31.11 26.06 22.00
N SER A 647 -31.99 25.34 22.69
CA SER A 647 -32.29 25.56 24.11
C SER A 647 -32.32 24.24 24.86
N VAL A 648 -31.88 24.25 26.11
CA VAL A 648 -31.76 23.07 26.96
C VAL A 648 -32.64 23.23 28.19
N ARG A 649 -33.47 22.22 28.45
CA ARG A 649 -34.30 22.10 29.66
C ARG A 649 -33.69 21.09 30.62
N ILE A 650 -33.50 21.50 31.87
CA ILE A 650 -33.01 20.66 32.97
C ILE A 650 -33.98 20.83 34.14
N GLY A 651 -34.82 19.81 34.39
CA GLY A 651 -35.98 19.96 35.27
C GLY A 651 -36.95 21.03 34.74
N ASP A 652 -37.36 21.98 35.59
CA ASP A 652 -38.33 23.04 35.23
C ASP A 652 -37.69 24.29 34.61
N LYS A 653 -36.36 24.32 34.43
CA LYS A 653 -35.62 25.51 33.97
C LYS A 653 -35.11 25.35 32.53
N PHE A 654 -35.17 26.46 31.78
CA PHE A 654 -34.69 26.57 30.40
C PHE A 654 -33.47 27.48 30.28
N VAL A 655 -32.45 27.03 29.56
CA VAL A 655 -31.23 27.78 29.23
C VAL A 655 -31.08 27.91 27.70
N ARG A 656 -30.80 29.12 27.19
CA ARG A 656 -30.63 29.43 25.74
C ARG A 656 -29.18 29.74 25.41
N PHE A 657 -28.77 29.42 24.18
CA PHE A 657 -27.39 29.58 23.70
C PHE A 657 -27.27 30.53 22.49
N PRO A 658 -26.37 31.55 22.52
CA PRO A 658 -26.29 32.58 21.46
C PRO A 658 -25.28 32.25 20.34
N PHE A 659 -25.66 32.34 19.05
CA PHE A 659 -24.73 32.25 17.90
C PHE A 659 -24.19 33.64 17.47
N PRO A 660 -23.02 33.76 16.78
CA PRO A 660 -22.48 35.04 16.31
C PRO A 660 -23.24 35.61 15.10
N ASP A 661 -23.55 36.91 15.12
CA ASP A 661 -24.20 37.63 14.01
C ASP A 661 -23.22 38.15 12.91
N ARG A 662 -21.96 37.69 12.83
CA ARG A 662 -20.96 38.24 11.88
C ARG A 662 -20.17 37.16 11.09
N PRO A 663 -19.83 37.41 9.81
CA PRO A 663 -19.08 36.49 8.94
C PRO A 663 -17.59 36.34 9.33
N LEU A 664 -16.98 35.23 8.93
CA LEU A 664 -15.59 34.85 9.23
C LEU A 664 -14.54 35.69 8.45
N PRO A 665 -13.32 35.90 9.00
CA PRO A 665 -12.30 36.79 8.43
C PRO A 665 -11.47 36.20 7.27
N ASN A 666 -10.90 37.07 6.43
CA ASN A 666 -10.17 36.74 5.18
C ASN A 666 -8.75 36.13 5.36
N LYS A 667 -8.20 36.10 6.57
CA LYS A 667 -6.90 35.48 6.90
C LYS A 667 -6.95 34.84 8.28
N ILE A 668 -6.20 33.76 8.47
CA ILE A 668 -6.13 33.01 9.73
C ILE A 668 -4.70 33.11 10.30
N SER A 669 -4.58 33.65 11.51
CA SER A 669 -3.34 33.69 12.29
C SER A 669 -3.43 32.76 13.50
N PHE A 670 -2.31 32.11 13.85
CA PHE A 670 -2.23 31.24 15.02
C PHE A 670 -1.34 31.85 16.09
N LYS A 671 -1.82 31.88 17.34
CA LYS A 671 -1.00 32.25 18.50
C LYS A 671 -0.08 31.10 18.93
N HIS A 672 -0.50 29.86 18.67
CA HIS A 672 0.21 28.62 18.98
C HIS A 672 -0.19 27.56 17.94
N LEU A 673 0.77 26.81 17.38
CA LEU A 673 0.49 25.69 16.47
C LEU A 673 1.30 24.47 16.94
N GLN A 674 0.61 23.35 17.21
CA GLN A 674 1.20 22.09 17.64
C GLN A 674 0.87 20.99 16.64
N ILE A 675 1.89 20.26 16.17
CA ILE A 675 1.75 19.17 15.18
C ILE A 675 2.18 17.86 15.85
N LEU A 676 1.20 17.02 16.18
CA LEU A 676 1.42 15.75 16.89
C LEU A 676 1.60 14.54 15.95
N TYR A 677 1.10 14.65 14.72
CA TYR A 677 1.14 13.60 13.70
C TYR A 677 1.18 14.22 12.30
N ILE A 678 1.88 13.58 11.37
CA ILE A 678 2.01 14.06 9.98
C ILE A 678 1.69 12.89 9.05
N ASP A 679 0.59 13.01 8.31
CA ASP A 679 0.24 12.12 7.19
C ASP A 679 0.04 12.91 5.89
N HIS A 680 -0.29 12.20 4.81
CA HIS A 680 -0.52 12.80 3.51
C HIS A 680 -1.66 13.84 3.53
N SER A 681 -2.74 13.59 4.28
CA SER A 681 -3.91 14.46 4.35
C SER A 681 -3.61 15.76 5.10
N VAL A 682 -2.80 15.71 6.16
CA VAL A 682 -2.30 16.89 6.87
C VAL A 682 -1.41 17.72 5.94
N ILE A 683 -0.51 17.08 5.19
CA ILE A 683 0.38 17.78 4.25
C ILE A 683 -0.42 18.45 3.14
N GLU A 684 -1.35 17.72 2.52
CA GLU A 684 -2.19 18.22 1.44
C GLU A 684 -3.07 19.37 1.90
N PHE A 685 -3.63 19.29 3.12
CA PHE A 685 -4.39 20.37 3.72
C PHE A 685 -3.54 21.62 3.93
N LEU A 686 -2.36 21.49 4.54
CA LEU A 686 -1.46 22.62 4.82
C LEU A 686 -0.97 23.30 3.53
N CYS A 687 -0.68 22.50 2.49
CA CYS A 687 -0.26 22.99 1.18
C CYS A 687 -1.41 23.65 0.41
N SER A 688 -2.61 23.06 0.41
CA SER A 688 -3.78 23.57 -0.34
C SER A 688 -4.32 24.87 0.26
N ASN A 689 -4.16 25.06 1.56
CA ASN A 689 -4.60 26.26 2.28
C ASN A 689 -3.47 27.29 2.47
N LYS A 690 -2.33 27.12 1.78
CA LYS A 690 -1.20 28.06 1.82
C LYS A 690 -1.55 29.55 1.66
N PRO A 691 -2.54 29.96 0.84
CA PRO A 691 -2.88 31.38 0.65
C PRO A 691 -3.58 32.05 1.84
N ILE A 692 -4.22 31.28 2.72
CA ILE A 692 -5.06 31.82 3.82
C ILE A 692 -4.31 31.97 5.15
N TRP A 693 -3.08 31.46 5.25
CA TRP A 693 -2.24 31.57 6.44
C TRP A 693 -1.59 32.97 6.55
N ASP A 694 -1.77 33.64 7.69
CA ASP A 694 -1.03 34.86 8.02
C ASP A 694 0.44 34.54 8.33
N ARG A 695 1.36 35.37 7.81
CA ARG A 695 2.82 35.17 7.88
C ARG A 695 3.50 36.02 8.95
N SER A 696 2.75 36.63 9.87
CA SER A 696 3.29 37.50 10.89
C SER A 696 2.94 37.04 12.31
N GLY A 697 3.94 36.96 13.19
CA GLY A 697 3.75 36.88 14.66
C GLY A 697 3.41 35.51 15.29
N THR A 698 3.56 34.39 14.57
CA THR A 698 3.16 33.05 15.06
C THR A 698 4.20 32.40 15.98
N LYS A 699 3.74 31.82 17.11
CA LYS A 699 4.55 30.88 17.93
C LYS A 699 4.31 29.45 17.44
N LEU A 700 5.36 28.69 17.11
CA LEU A 700 5.25 27.33 16.59
C LEU A 700 5.89 26.32 17.55
N GLU A 701 5.12 25.41 18.10
CA GLU A 701 5.64 24.35 18.96
C GLU A 701 5.58 23.02 18.22
N LEU A 702 6.72 22.39 17.96
CA LEU A 702 6.78 21.17 17.17
C LEU A 702 7.06 19.95 18.05
N THR A 703 6.01 19.43 18.68
CA THR A 703 6.10 18.22 19.49
C THR A 703 6.00 16.97 18.61
N VAL A 704 7.13 16.49 18.09
CA VAL A 704 7.19 15.25 17.30
C VAL A 704 7.38 14.06 18.25
N SER A 705 6.35 13.74 19.05
CA SER A 705 6.48 12.84 20.20
C SER A 705 6.73 11.35 19.86
N ASN A 706 6.62 10.94 18.59
CA ASN A 706 6.63 9.51 18.22
C ASN A 706 7.73 9.12 17.22
N ILE A 707 8.75 9.95 16.98
CA ILE A 707 9.77 9.65 15.96
C ILE A 707 11.16 9.67 16.61
N THR A 708 11.55 8.50 17.12
CA THR A 708 12.85 8.27 17.77
C THR A 708 13.94 7.82 16.79
N GLU A 709 13.59 7.50 15.54
CA GLU A 709 14.56 7.03 14.53
C GLU A 709 15.15 8.17 13.71
N ASP A 710 16.48 8.25 13.69
CA ASP A 710 17.25 9.29 12.99
C ASP A 710 17.02 9.36 11.48
N ASN A 711 16.50 8.29 10.87
CA ASN A 711 16.30 8.20 9.43
C ASN A 711 14.85 8.24 8.94
N HIS A 712 13.88 8.49 9.82
CA HIS A 712 12.47 8.42 9.45
C HIS A 712 12.13 9.36 8.26
N PRO A 713 11.48 8.88 7.18
CA PRO A 713 11.22 9.65 5.96
C PRO A 713 10.46 10.96 6.20
N ILE A 714 9.65 10.99 7.26
CA ILE A 714 8.84 12.14 7.68
C ILE A 714 9.65 13.41 7.92
N TRP A 715 10.92 13.30 8.34
CA TRP A 715 11.78 14.46 8.55
C TRP A 715 12.16 15.12 7.23
N ALA A 716 12.32 14.34 6.15
CA ALA A 716 12.54 14.88 4.81
C ALA A 716 11.27 15.56 4.27
N VAL A 717 10.10 14.97 4.54
CA VAL A 717 8.79 15.53 4.13
C VAL A 717 8.49 16.82 4.89
N PHE A 718 8.70 16.83 6.21
CA PHE A 718 8.56 18.02 7.03
C PHE A 718 9.50 19.13 6.55
N ALA A 719 10.77 18.82 6.31
CA ALA A 719 11.78 19.75 5.82
C ALA A 719 11.42 20.37 4.45
N GLN A 720 10.93 19.57 3.50
CA GLN A 720 10.68 20.02 2.13
C GLN A 720 9.30 20.66 1.95
N LYS A 721 8.27 20.17 2.65
CA LYS A 721 6.87 20.56 2.37
C LYS A 721 6.24 21.42 3.47
N ILE A 722 6.59 21.22 4.74
CA ILE A 722 5.94 21.89 5.87
C ILE A 722 6.77 23.08 6.36
N TRP A 723 8.08 22.91 6.57
CA TRP A 723 8.98 23.95 7.07
C TRP A 723 8.93 25.26 6.25
N PRO A 724 8.96 25.25 4.90
CA PRO A 724 8.93 26.49 4.11
C PRO A 724 7.62 27.28 4.22
N ILE A 725 6.54 26.65 4.69
CA ILE A 725 5.23 27.30 4.87
C ILE A 725 5.26 28.20 6.12
N PHE A 726 5.94 27.76 7.18
CA PHE A 726 5.89 28.41 8.49
C PHE A 726 7.18 29.15 8.86
N ALA A 727 8.34 28.71 8.37
CA ALA A 727 9.66 29.21 8.77
C ALA A 727 9.78 30.75 8.89
N PRO A 728 9.30 31.56 7.92
CA PRO A 728 9.44 33.02 8.00
C PRO A 728 8.73 33.68 9.20
N SER A 729 7.76 32.99 9.80
CA SER A 729 6.86 33.52 10.84
C SER A 729 7.19 33.03 12.26
N ILE A 730 8.09 32.06 12.40
CA ILE A 730 8.38 31.37 13.67
C ILE A 730 9.19 32.27 14.59
N ARG A 731 8.66 32.54 15.79
CA ARG A 731 9.39 33.24 16.87
C ARG A 731 9.85 32.33 18.00
N HIS A 732 9.11 31.27 18.28
CA HIS A 732 9.41 30.27 19.30
C HIS A 732 9.35 28.90 18.65
N PHE A 733 10.29 28.02 18.96
CA PHE A 733 10.38 26.67 18.42
C PHE A 733 10.69 25.67 19.53
N THR A 734 9.97 24.55 19.60
CA THR A 734 10.27 23.46 20.54
C THR A 734 10.31 22.17 19.77
N CYS A 735 11.31 21.32 20.02
CA CYS A 735 11.44 19.99 19.42
C CYS A 735 11.70 18.96 20.52
N VAL A 736 10.71 18.09 20.76
CA VAL A 736 10.82 16.95 21.67
C VAL A 736 11.42 15.77 20.87
N GLY A 737 12.75 15.79 20.66
CA GLY A 737 13.51 14.83 19.86
C GLY A 737 14.94 15.30 19.51
N HIS A 738 15.68 14.55 18.69
CA HIS A 738 17.03 14.91 18.21
C HIS A 738 16.95 16.07 17.18
N LEU A 739 17.31 17.29 17.59
CA LEU A 739 17.37 18.51 16.76
C LEU A 739 18.23 18.32 15.50
N ASP A 740 19.20 17.41 15.57
CA ASP A 740 20.09 17.00 14.48
C ASP A 740 19.37 16.48 13.24
N ASN A 741 18.28 15.72 13.38
CA ASN A 741 17.56 15.15 12.24
C ASN A 741 16.88 16.22 11.39
N LEU A 742 16.43 17.28 12.05
CA LEU A 742 15.91 18.46 11.36
C LEU A 742 17.07 19.21 10.70
N ARG A 743 18.14 19.53 11.44
CA ARG A 743 19.30 20.30 10.94
C ARG A 743 19.97 19.66 9.71
N ARG A 744 20.20 18.34 9.71
CA ARG A 744 20.82 17.62 8.58
C ARG A 744 19.97 17.65 7.30
N ARG A 745 18.64 17.81 7.43
CA ARG A 745 17.69 17.66 6.30
C ARG A 745 17.09 18.98 5.80
N THR A 746 17.10 20.06 6.60
CA THR A 746 16.62 21.40 6.18
C THR A 746 17.74 22.34 5.77
N SER A 747 18.80 22.46 6.59
CA SER A 747 20.02 23.27 6.38
C SER A 747 20.83 23.32 7.69
N PRO A 748 22.18 23.28 7.67
CA PRO A 748 23.02 23.55 8.83
C PRO A 748 22.73 24.90 9.51
N THR A 749 22.16 25.85 8.76
CA THR A 749 21.88 27.23 9.19
C THR A 749 20.50 27.44 9.79
N ILE A 750 19.67 26.39 9.98
CA ILE A 750 18.30 26.55 10.53
C ILE A 750 18.27 27.25 11.88
N LEU A 751 19.27 27.02 12.74
CA LEU A 751 19.42 27.69 14.03
C LEU A 751 19.92 29.13 13.89
N THR A 752 20.52 29.50 12.76
CA THR A 752 20.93 30.88 12.48
C THR A 752 19.78 31.74 11.94
N ASP A 753 18.57 31.18 11.79
CA ASP A 753 17.39 31.99 11.46
C ASP A 753 17.15 33.00 12.59
N LEU A 754 17.51 34.24 12.29
CA LEU A 754 17.57 35.34 13.24
C LEU A 754 16.21 35.72 13.83
N ASN A 755 15.11 35.10 13.37
CA ASN A 755 13.78 35.32 13.88
C ASN A 755 13.39 34.47 15.09
N ILE A 756 14.13 33.39 15.39
CA ILE A 756 13.86 32.49 16.53
C ILE A 756 14.45 33.07 17.82
N SER A 757 13.60 33.31 18.82
CA SER A 757 13.98 33.85 20.14
C SER A 757 13.93 32.82 21.27
N SER A 758 13.23 31.70 21.11
CA SER A 758 13.35 30.57 22.05
C SER A 758 13.37 29.19 21.41
N ILE A 759 14.15 28.28 22.02
CA ILE A 759 14.26 26.87 21.63
C ILE A 759 13.92 25.97 22.82
N GLY A 760 13.14 24.90 22.61
CA GLY A 760 13.01 23.77 23.53
C GLY A 760 13.64 22.50 22.96
N SER A 761 14.44 21.76 23.74
CA SER A 761 15.12 20.53 23.29
C SER A 761 15.29 19.49 24.41
N GLY A 762 15.23 18.20 24.04
CA GLY A 762 15.47 17.06 24.93
C GLY A 762 16.94 16.66 25.11
N HIS A 763 17.89 17.27 24.37
CA HIS A 763 19.33 16.96 24.45
C HIS A 763 20.16 18.19 24.81
N LEU A 764 21.31 17.98 25.47
CA LEU A 764 22.20 19.04 26.00
C LEU A 764 23.68 18.81 25.63
N PHE A 765 24.50 19.84 25.87
CA PHE A 765 25.74 20.15 25.16
C PHE A 765 26.98 19.27 25.38
N PRO A 766 27.74 18.73 24.38
CA PRO A 766 29.06 18.16 24.57
C PRO A 766 30.16 19.21 24.51
N ASP A 767 31.33 18.82 25.03
CA ASP A 767 32.54 19.63 25.11
C ASP A 767 33.08 19.98 23.72
N GLY A 768 33.05 21.26 23.36
CA GLY A 768 33.60 21.72 22.09
C GLY A 768 33.44 23.22 21.89
N ILE A 769 34.30 23.79 21.03
CA ILE A 769 34.21 25.19 20.62
C ILE A 769 32.92 25.37 19.80
N ALA A 770 32.26 26.52 19.97
CA ALA A 770 31.07 26.90 19.20
C ALA A 770 31.32 26.78 17.69
N ASP A 771 30.55 25.93 17.02
CA ASP A 771 30.68 25.58 15.59
C ASP A 771 29.28 25.28 15.03
N ASP A 772 29.02 25.66 13.78
CA ASP A 772 27.79 25.36 13.02
C ASP A 772 28.07 24.66 11.68
N GLY A 773 29.29 24.17 11.47
CA GLY A 773 29.63 23.37 10.31
C GLY A 773 28.81 22.07 10.22
N PRO A 774 28.77 21.43 9.04
CA PRO A 774 28.00 20.21 8.80
C PRO A 774 28.35 19.04 9.73
N ASN A 775 29.53 19.08 10.36
CA ASN A 775 30.02 18.08 11.32
C ASN A 775 29.94 18.52 12.79
N ALA A 776 29.50 19.75 13.09
CA ALA A 776 29.38 20.23 14.46
C ALA A 776 28.30 19.45 15.19
N THR A 777 28.47 19.10 16.47
CA THR A 777 27.42 18.46 17.27
C THR A 777 26.22 19.39 17.49
N ASP A 778 25.01 18.88 17.80
CA ASP A 778 23.75 19.64 18.05
C ASP A 778 23.96 20.86 18.94
N SER A 779 24.92 20.70 19.82
CA SER A 779 25.15 21.50 20.97
C SER A 779 26.28 22.51 20.78
N GLN A 780 27.31 22.18 20.00
CA GLN A 780 28.19 23.22 19.48
C GLN A 780 27.37 24.25 18.67
N ALA A 781 26.35 23.77 17.94
CA ALA A 781 25.44 24.61 17.17
C ALA A 781 24.47 25.42 18.06
N LEU A 782 23.83 24.79 19.06
CA LEU A 782 23.02 25.51 20.06
C LEU A 782 23.87 26.55 20.84
N SER A 783 25.17 26.27 21.01
CA SER A 783 26.07 27.13 21.80
C SER A 783 26.38 28.37 20.99
N LYS A 784 26.77 28.17 19.74
CA LYS A 784 26.92 29.26 18.76
C LYS A 784 25.64 30.11 18.69
N TRP A 785 24.45 29.49 18.62
CA TRP A 785 23.19 30.23 18.58
C TRP A 785 22.95 31.10 19.82
N LEU A 786 23.14 30.58 21.04
CA LEU A 786 22.99 31.37 22.27
C LEU A 786 23.96 32.54 22.35
N HIS A 787 25.14 32.40 21.72
CA HIS A 787 26.20 33.41 21.72
C HIS A 787 26.16 34.36 20.52
N MET A 788 25.15 34.25 19.63
CA MET A 788 24.88 35.23 18.57
C MET A 788 23.80 36.23 18.99
N PRO A 789 23.90 37.52 18.60
CA PRO A 789 22.88 38.51 18.90
C PRO A 789 21.53 38.15 18.26
N SER A 790 20.45 38.49 18.94
CA SER A 790 19.09 38.41 18.41
C SER A 790 18.81 39.62 17.52
N LYS A 791 18.09 39.45 16.39
CA LYS A 791 17.71 40.56 15.49
C LYS A 791 16.92 41.67 16.19
N ASN A 792 16.18 41.33 17.24
CA ASN A 792 15.25 42.24 17.89
C ASN A 792 15.78 42.76 19.24
N GLY A 793 17.06 42.51 19.57
CA GLY A 793 17.66 42.87 20.87
C GLY A 793 17.12 42.08 22.08
N GLN A 794 16.11 41.24 21.87
CA GLN A 794 15.49 40.43 22.93
C GLN A 794 16.36 39.23 23.31
N PRO A 795 16.44 38.88 24.61
CA PRO A 795 17.30 37.80 25.06
C PRO A 795 16.81 36.43 24.63
N LYS A 796 17.74 35.59 24.16
CA LYS A 796 17.43 34.22 23.70
C LYS A 796 17.06 33.33 24.88
N GLN A 797 16.10 32.43 24.69
CA GLN A 797 15.65 31.49 25.74
C GLN A 797 15.82 30.03 25.29
N LEU A 798 16.38 29.19 26.14
CA LEU A 798 16.51 27.75 25.91
C LEU A 798 15.83 26.97 27.05
N PHE A 799 14.98 26.01 26.69
CA PHE A 799 14.25 25.14 27.63
C PHE A 799 14.65 23.67 27.42
N CYS A 800 14.96 22.95 28.51
CA CYS A 800 15.35 21.54 28.46
C CYS A 800 14.48 20.70 29.40
N GLU A 801 13.65 19.80 28.87
CA GLU A 801 12.59 19.12 29.66
C GLU A 801 12.97 17.75 30.24
N ASP A 802 13.87 16.98 29.62
CA ASP A 802 14.35 15.69 30.13
C ASP A 802 15.87 15.70 30.33
N PHE A 803 16.32 15.66 31.59
CA PHE A 803 17.71 15.97 31.95
C PHE A 803 18.43 14.83 32.68
N ILE A 804 19.46 14.28 32.05
CA ILE A 804 20.50 13.45 32.68
C ILE A 804 21.81 14.23 32.64
N ALA A 805 22.18 14.94 33.70
CA ALA A 805 23.38 15.77 33.66
C ALA A 805 24.69 15.01 33.85
N ASN A 806 25.71 15.38 33.07
CA ASN A 806 27.11 15.20 33.43
C ASN A 806 27.76 16.57 33.72
N LEU A 807 28.73 16.63 34.64
CA LEU A 807 29.41 17.86 35.10
C LEU A 807 30.18 18.58 33.98
N ASP A 808 30.58 17.85 32.94
CA ASP A 808 31.38 18.35 31.82
C ASP A 808 30.65 19.49 31.06
N TRP A 809 29.33 19.43 30.98
CA TRP A 809 28.51 20.38 30.21
C TRP A 809 28.44 21.79 30.82
N ILE A 810 28.43 21.87 32.15
CA ILE A 810 28.51 23.16 32.84
C ILE A 810 29.86 23.80 32.54
N ASN A 811 30.94 23.02 32.50
CA ASN A 811 32.27 23.53 32.19
C ASN A 811 32.35 24.05 30.75
N GLY A 812 31.70 23.38 29.79
CA GLY A 812 31.55 23.88 28.42
C GLY A 812 30.85 25.25 28.32
N PHE A 813 29.78 25.47 29.11
CA PHE A 813 29.11 26.78 29.20
C PHE A 813 30.01 27.86 29.81
N LYS A 814 30.75 27.52 30.87
CA LYS A 814 31.72 28.44 31.49
C LYS A 814 32.82 28.86 30.51
N GLU A 815 33.41 27.88 29.82
CA GLU A 815 34.44 28.11 28.79
C GLU A 815 33.92 28.98 27.64
N THR A 816 32.75 28.68 27.09
CA THR A 816 32.17 29.46 25.99
C THR A 816 31.83 30.88 26.44
N PHE A 817 31.27 31.04 27.65
CA PHE A 817 31.01 32.35 28.23
C PHE A 817 32.27 33.18 28.42
N LEU A 818 33.36 32.61 28.94
CA LEU A 818 34.64 33.32 29.15
C LEU A 818 35.34 33.69 27.83
N ARG A 819 35.11 32.92 26.76
CA ARG A 819 35.68 33.18 25.43
C ARG A 819 34.83 34.12 24.56
N ALA A 820 33.59 34.39 24.95
CA ALA A 820 32.70 35.28 24.20
C ALA A 820 33.31 36.69 24.06
N THR A 821 33.29 37.23 22.84
CA THR A 821 33.85 38.56 22.50
C THR A 821 32.78 39.64 22.32
N ALA A 822 31.50 39.26 22.32
CA ALA A 822 30.36 40.17 22.20
C ALA A 822 29.31 39.93 23.31
N SER A 823 28.64 41.01 23.70
CA SER A 823 27.54 41.01 24.66
C SER A 823 26.28 40.41 24.04
N VAL A 824 25.81 39.30 24.60
CA VAL A 824 24.59 38.61 24.16
C VAL A 824 23.83 38.08 25.36
N SER A 825 22.61 38.57 25.56
CA SER A 825 21.75 38.19 26.68
C SER A 825 20.98 36.90 26.38
N TYR A 826 21.02 35.94 27.30
CA TYR A 826 20.25 34.70 27.19
C TYR A 826 19.84 34.12 28.55
N LYS A 827 18.82 33.25 28.52
CA LYS A 827 18.33 32.44 29.65
C LYS A 827 18.25 30.96 29.27
N VAL A 828 18.71 30.09 30.16
CA VAL A 828 18.58 28.62 29.99
C VAL A 828 17.86 28.04 31.21
N ARG A 829 16.74 27.34 31.00
CA ARG A 829 15.95 26.70 32.05
C ARG A 829 16.06 25.18 31.94
N PHE A 830 16.43 24.54 33.04
CA PHE A 830 16.55 23.09 33.16
C PHE A 830 15.34 22.50 33.92
N GLY A 831 14.66 21.54 33.31
CA GLY A 831 13.52 20.76 33.84
C GLY A 831 13.94 19.63 34.80
N ILE A 832 13.02 18.70 35.10
CA ILE A 832 13.15 17.68 36.16
C ILE A 832 14.40 16.81 35.93
N CYS A 833 15.44 17.01 36.73
CA CYS A 833 16.63 16.14 36.69
C CYS A 833 16.57 14.98 37.68
N TRP A 834 16.81 13.76 37.20
CA TRP A 834 16.83 12.55 38.03
C TRP A 834 18.22 12.18 38.59
N LEU A 835 19.30 12.83 38.11
CA LEU A 835 20.68 12.48 38.44
C LEU A 835 21.53 13.58 39.11
N ILE A 836 20.99 14.78 39.37
CA ILE A 836 21.76 15.86 40.01
C ILE A 836 21.36 16.05 41.46
N LYS A 837 22.26 15.67 42.37
CA LYS A 837 22.29 16.20 43.75
C LYS A 837 23.49 17.13 44.02
N SER A 838 24.26 17.51 42.99
CA SER A 838 25.62 18.05 43.17
C SER A 838 26.02 19.24 42.27
N ILE A 839 25.08 19.95 41.64
CA ILE A 839 25.38 21.28 41.07
C ILE A 839 25.21 22.29 42.20
N GLU A 840 26.21 23.12 42.43
CA GLU A 840 26.11 24.27 43.35
C GLU A 840 25.79 25.53 42.53
N PRO A 841 25.00 26.48 43.08
CA PRO A 841 24.86 27.80 42.48
C PRO A 841 26.22 28.43 42.21
N LEU A 842 26.37 29.12 41.09
CA LEU A 842 27.64 29.74 40.73
C LEU A 842 27.44 31.07 40.02
N GLU A 843 28.40 31.98 40.21
CA GLU A 843 28.51 33.25 39.52
C GLU A 843 29.90 33.34 38.88
N LEU A 844 29.95 33.73 37.61
CA LEU A 844 31.19 33.90 36.85
C LEU A 844 31.18 35.24 36.13
N VAL A 845 32.33 35.89 36.07
CA VAL A 845 32.48 37.18 35.36
C VAL A 845 33.38 36.99 34.15
N ASN A 846 32.93 37.44 32.97
CA ASN A 846 33.80 37.55 31.80
C ASN A 846 34.51 38.92 31.85
N GLU A 847 35.83 38.91 32.01
CA GLU A 847 36.63 40.13 32.14
C GLU A 847 36.71 40.98 30.86
N ARG A 848 36.47 40.38 29.68
CA ARG A 848 36.50 41.05 28.38
C ARG A 848 35.20 41.78 28.08
N THR A 849 34.06 41.12 28.29
CA THR A 849 32.74 41.73 28.04
C THR A 849 32.19 42.47 29.27
N LYS A 850 32.82 42.30 30.44
CA LYS A 850 32.32 42.77 31.75
C LYS A 850 30.89 42.28 31.98
N GLU A 851 30.60 41.00 31.74
CA GLU A 851 29.27 40.44 31.99
C GLU A 851 29.34 39.36 33.05
N LYS A 852 28.19 39.03 33.66
CA LYS A 852 28.07 37.95 34.65
C LYS A 852 27.23 36.79 34.12
N LEU A 853 27.67 35.56 34.38
CA LEU A 853 26.90 34.33 34.20
C LEU A 853 26.53 33.79 35.58
N ILE A 854 25.23 33.68 35.85
CA ILE A 854 24.67 33.24 37.13
C ILE A 854 23.88 31.96 36.91
N LEU A 855 24.18 30.92 37.68
CA LEU A 855 23.40 29.69 37.78
C LEU A 855 22.74 29.62 39.15
N GLU A 856 21.41 29.60 39.18
CA GLU A 856 20.61 29.61 40.39
C GLU A 856 19.65 28.40 40.44
N GLN A 857 19.50 27.80 41.62
CA GLN A 857 18.53 26.72 41.83
C GLN A 857 17.15 27.31 42.10
N LYS A 858 16.14 26.90 41.33
CA LYS A 858 14.75 27.37 41.50
C LYS A 858 13.87 26.38 42.26
N ALA A 859 14.12 25.08 42.12
CA ALA A 859 13.42 24.03 42.86
C ALA A 859 14.30 22.77 43.03
N ARG A 860 13.82 21.77 43.79
CA ARG A 860 14.58 20.53 44.14
C ARG A 860 15.25 19.82 42.95
N LYS A 861 14.70 19.97 41.75
CA LYS A 861 15.21 19.38 40.50
C LYS A 861 15.25 20.36 39.32
N SER A 862 15.20 21.68 39.55
CA SER A 862 15.15 22.70 38.49
C SER A 862 16.15 23.85 38.72
N TRP A 863 16.79 24.27 37.64
CA TRP A 863 17.88 25.26 37.63
C TRP A 863 17.67 26.30 36.52
N LEU A 864 18.19 27.51 36.74
CA LEU A 864 18.12 28.61 35.80
C LEU A 864 19.50 29.25 35.64
N MET A 865 19.96 29.37 34.39
CA MET A 865 21.21 30.05 34.04
C MET A 865 20.90 31.35 33.30
N LYS A 866 21.52 32.45 33.73
CA LYS A 866 21.31 33.81 33.20
C LYS A 866 22.65 34.45 32.89
N ARG A 867 22.76 35.08 31.71
CA ARG A 867 23.84 36.00 31.38
C ARG A 867 23.32 37.44 31.50
N CYS A 868 23.93 38.24 32.37
CA CYS A 868 23.54 39.62 32.66
C CYS A 868 24.67 40.58 32.27
N SER A 869 24.35 41.69 31.63
CA SER A 869 25.32 42.76 31.33
C SER A 869 25.65 43.53 32.60
N ILE A 870 26.93 43.83 32.87
CA ILE A 870 27.29 44.83 33.89
C ILE A 870 27.16 46.20 33.22
N ILE A 871 26.29 47.06 33.76
CA ILE A 871 26.34 48.50 33.45
C ILE A 871 27.32 49.15 34.43
N VAL A 872 28.18 50.00 33.88
CA VAL A 872 29.20 50.82 34.54
C VAL A 872 28.52 51.99 35.27
N GLY A 873 28.85 52.22 36.55
CA GLY A 873 28.26 53.27 37.41
C GLY A 873 27.31 52.69 38.46
N GLU A 874 27.24 53.29 39.66
CA GLU A 874 26.65 52.77 40.92
C GLU A 874 25.13 52.50 40.93
N THR A 875 24.59 51.91 39.88
CA THR A 875 23.24 51.35 39.90
C THR A 875 23.26 50.01 39.17
N GLU A 876 23.04 48.93 39.91
CA GLU A 876 22.61 47.66 39.32
C GLU A 876 21.30 47.94 38.57
N ALA A 877 21.40 48.22 37.28
CA ALA A 877 20.28 48.04 36.37
C ALA A 877 20.02 46.54 36.32
N THR A 878 19.34 46.04 37.35
CA THR A 878 18.59 44.80 37.25
C THR A 878 17.67 45.08 36.08
N ILE A 879 17.98 44.53 34.90
CA ILE A 879 16.98 44.43 33.84
C ILE A 879 15.86 43.68 34.56
N GLN A 880 14.82 44.40 34.99
CA GLN A 880 13.61 43.78 35.45
C GLN A 880 13.09 43.08 34.22
N TRP A 881 13.44 41.81 34.13
CA TRP A 881 12.76 40.89 33.30
C TRP A 881 11.34 40.91 33.84
N GLU A 882 10.46 41.70 33.24
CA GLU A 882 9.03 41.55 33.47
C GLU A 882 8.77 40.07 33.28
N ASP A 883 8.51 39.42 34.41
CA ASP A 883 7.99 38.08 34.48
C ASP A 883 6.64 38.24 33.77
N ASN A 884 6.64 38.00 32.47
CA ASN A 884 5.45 38.10 31.64
C ASN A 884 4.57 36.90 32.04
N GLN A 885 3.97 37.04 33.23
CA GLN A 885 3.01 36.19 33.93
C GLN A 885 1.66 36.21 33.19
N ASN A 886 1.71 35.95 31.88
CA ASN A 886 0.54 35.67 31.06
C ASN A 886 0.66 34.29 30.38
N LEU A 887 1.35 33.37 31.04
CA LEU A 887 1.35 31.94 30.71
C LEU A 887 0.57 31.10 31.73
N ASP A 888 -0.02 31.70 32.77
CA ASP A 888 -0.75 30.98 33.81
C ASP A 888 -2.24 31.31 33.81
N ASP A 889 -3.07 30.27 33.78
CA ASP A 889 -4.12 30.13 34.79
C ASP A 889 -4.51 28.64 34.99
N LYS A 890 -4.20 28.14 36.20
CA LYS A 890 -4.91 27.15 37.03
C LYS A 890 -4.66 25.65 36.84
N PHE A 891 -3.73 25.13 37.64
CA PHE A 891 -4.07 24.12 38.65
C PHE A 891 -3.90 24.74 40.06
N ASN A 892 -5.00 24.76 40.82
CA ASN A 892 -5.14 25.06 42.26
C ASN A 892 -4.19 24.17 43.12
N ASN A 893 -3.83 24.40 44.40
CA ASN A 893 -3.96 25.47 45.40
C ASN A 893 -3.09 25.08 46.64
N VAL A 894 -2.91 26.04 47.56
CA VAL A 894 -2.62 25.96 49.02
C VAL A 894 -1.16 26.04 49.52
N LYS A 895 -0.93 27.07 50.36
CA LYS A 895 0.24 27.38 51.22
C LYS A 895 0.22 26.57 52.53
N PHE A 896 1.38 26.30 53.14
CA PHE A 896 1.62 26.51 54.58
C PHE A 896 3.10 26.81 54.87
N ASN A 897 3.35 27.76 55.78
CA ASN A 897 4.63 28.07 56.43
C ASN A 897 4.78 27.24 57.70
N LEU A 898 6.01 26.87 58.09
CA LEU A 898 6.50 26.98 59.48
C LEU A 898 8.00 26.64 59.60
N CYS A 899 8.68 27.58 60.24
CA CYS A 899 9.97 27.63 60.93
C CYS A 899 10.81 26.36 61.14
N GLY A 900 12.14 26.54 61.06
CA GLY A 900 13.08 25.82 61.94
C GLY A 900 14.50 25.62 61.41
N GLY A 901 15.47 26.34 62.00
CA GLY A 901 16.90 25.93 62.07
C GLY A 901 17.80 26.48 60.97
N ARG A 902 18.52 27.59 61.21
CA ARG A 902 19.91 27.65 61.74
C ARG A 902 20.97 26.98 60.84
N SER A 903 21.86 27.83 60.32
CA SER A 903 23.34 27.82 60.51
C SER A 903 23.95 26.51 61.04
N SER A 904 25.13 26.04 60.68
CA SER A 904 26.28 26.53 59.91
C SER A 904 27.37 25.45 60.10
N THR A 905 28.33 25.40 59.16
CA THR A 905 29.77 25.15 59.42
C THR A 905 30.26 23.82 60.04
N GLY A 906 31.14 23.11 59.31
CA GLY A 906 32.16 22.24 59.92
C GLY A 906 32.89 21.28 58.94
N PRO A 907 34.22 21.08 58.98
CA PRO A 907 35.03 21.04 57.76
C PRO A 907 35.65 19.68 57.35
N SER A 908 36.04 19.67 56.06
CA SER A 908 37.21 19.02 55.43
C SER A 908 37.62 17.58 55.79
N CYS A 909 37.59 16.69 54.79
CA CYS A 909 38.56 15.59 54.70
C CYS A 909 38.83 15.17 53.24
N ARG A 910 39.43 16.08 52.45
CA ARG A 910 39.79 15.84 51.03
C ARG A 910 41.20 15.27 50.82
N SER A 911 41.91 14.84 51.88
CA SER A 911 43.28 14.32 51.78
C SER A 911 43.42 12.78 51.82
N GLN A 912 42.36 12.00 52.15
CA GLN A 912 42.51 10.53 52.29
C GLN A 912 41.99 9.66 51.12
N ARG A 913 41.12 10.17 50.22
CA ARG A 913 40.56 9.34 49.12
C ARG A 913 41.44 9.26 47.85
N LYS A 914 42.36 10.20 47.63
CA LYS A 914 43.31 10.17 46.49
C LYS A 914 44.47 9.16 46.68
N LYS A 915 44.82 8.75 47.92
CA LYS A 915 45.80 7.67 48.20
C LYS A 915 45.21 6.24 48.06
N LYS A 916 43.90 6.03 48.27
CA LYS A 916 43.25 4.70 48.16
C LYS A 916 42.95 4.25 46.72
N LYS A 917 42.67 5.16 45.77
CA LYS A 917 42.41 4.80 44.36
C LYS A 917 43.68 4.50 43.54
N LYS A 918 44.83 5.13 43.84
CA LYS A 918 46.13 4.79 43.19
C LYS A 918 46.67 3.43 43.64
N LYS A 919 46.48 3.02 44.92
CA LYS A 919 46.88 1.68 45.42
C LYS A 919 46.04 0.52 44.84
N LYS A 920 44.75 0.72 44.53
CA LYS A 920 43.90 -0.32 43.90
C LYS A 920 44.22 -0.57 42.43
N ARG A 921 44.59 0.48 41.67
CA ARG A 921 44.96 0.35 40.24
C ARG A 921 46.32 -0.34 40.05
N ALA A 922 47.29 -0.12 40.94
CA ALA A 922 48.59 -0.83 40.91
C ALA A 922 48.47 -2.33 41.28
N LYS A 923 47.53 -2.70 42.16
CA LYS A 923 47.30 -4.10 42.59
C LYS A 923 46.57 -4.95 41.52
N ALA A 924 45.74 -4.32 40.69
CA ALA A 924 45.06 -4.97 39.56
C ALA A 924 46.02 -5.24 38.37
N LEU A 925 46.98 -4.34 38.13
CA LEU A 925 47.96 -4.48 37.05
C LEU A 925 49.03 -5.56 37.37
N LYS A 926 49.38 -5.76 38.64
CA LYS A 926 50.30 -6.83 39.09
C LYS A 926 49.67 -8.23 39.02
N ARG A 927 48.34 -8.37 39.22
CA ARG A 927 47.61 -9.64 39.07
C ARG A 927 47.45 -10.10 37.62
N ARG A 928 47.36 -9.18 36.65
CA ARG A 928 47.31 -9.52 35.21
C ARG A 928 48.65 -9.96 34.60
N ARG A 929 49.79 -9.64 35.23
CA ARG A 929 51.13 -10.07 34.79
C ARG A 929 51.59 -11.41 35.39
N THR A 930 50.86 -11.97 36.35
CA THR A 930 51.18 -13.27 37.01
C THR A 930 50.24 -14.40 36.57
N ALA A 931 49.36 -14.14 35.60
CA ALA A 931 48.48 -15.15 34.98
C ALA A 931 48.80 -15.37 33.49
N ARG A 932 49.96 -14.84 33.03
CA ARG A 932 50.46 -14.93 31.65
C ARG A 932 51.97 -15.22 31.58
N LYS A 933 52.59 -15.47 32.74
CA LYS A 933 53.75 -16.33 32.99
C LYS A 933 53.21 -17.50 33.79
#